data_AF-A0A370HDF8-F1
#
_entry.id   AF-A0A370HDF8-F1
#
_cell.length_a   1.000
_cell.length_b   1.000
_cell.length_c   1.000
_cell.angle_alpha   90.00
_cell.angle_beta   90.00
_cell.angle_gamma   90.00
#
_symmetry.space_group_name_H-M   'P 1'
#
loop_
_entity.id
_entity.type
_entity.pdbx_description
1 polymer ?
#
loop_
_entity_poly.entity_id
_entity_poly.type
_entity_poly.pdbx_seq_one_letter_code
_entity_poly.pdbx_strand_id
1 'polypeptide(L)'
;MSTRDRDRAALLGADRLHIFVPAIMSVGLLFWLASELRELVRSSGDAARAKRSAIDGHAVARFTTATHDPDSPARRGLRPRPVYLLIALTLWGGAVYVTIGSVANYFQQPGWVADIAWLLCLSLGVVAIAGYYGTVAAIVFARYPAPPPTVSRTLTNTPLTTRPVEGEQWLAQPPWQLGAGFLAALAASSLLSLVVAASPYVVAGFDRSVADWFRGLSAVPWSRFTTFAFDTRTVVALVVLVGLATLRCRALAVAYATATGFGLLASAGLRTLIERGRPPGGPMAGAVDSYPSGHIIQAVVIAGLVPLALATLTHRRRLVAPLTIVLGAAAVAAAADRVAEGLHWPTDVLGGAGIGLALVLGARWVVERPRAHVACRGCLWSPHSHLRSPAPRGAIPLSVSGAQIVRLFAHLSAGAVAVTLAVLTVTVGVPSSGEGFVFGSAVETPVQLALAGVVSIGALLSWRWEALGAVLIALAATMLGIFAAVEYQPIYAMALAGGAMVPSVLLWLSWQHRRTALELLVLAIVTLLLLGATWVGASRVYAIYFGPTHPESTAPALAVDRVDWVWSGELRPDGLTVTARLAAGHRDAALRIVADDGTAVDTAPVAAGEHRIARMRAEGLRPGTRYAYTVVVDGTPDSTRGIGRFTTPVDGPMSFRVTVGACARVGSNGAVFDALAAEQALFYLALGDLHYANIESTTPAPFFAAYDRLLTRPGQAALYRSNPIAYVWDDHDYGPNDAGAAAPGREASRTAFGTTVPHYPFTSASGTVNQAFTIGRVRFVLTDDRSAETETSMLGTEQLRWLTDELVQSSRTHALVVWGNSVPWIGAARPGADGWAGHADERQRIADALAAANVRNLVSVGGDAHMVAIDDGTNSDYSSQGGAGFPILQAASLDRPGSVKGGPYSEGTFPGGGRYGVLDVTDNGATVTVTLTGKRWDGTVLTRYEYSVPRVQGGP
;
A
#
# COMPACT_ATOMS: atom_id res chain seq x y z
N MET A 1 -36.25 -10.24 -20.52
CA MET A 1 -37.23 -11.35 -20.62
C MET A 1 -38.58 -10.80 -21.06
N SER A 2 -39.27 -11.48 -21.98
CA SER A 2 -40.61 -11.10 -22.45
C SER A 2 -41.68 -11.47 -21.41
N THR A 3 -42.86 -10.85 -21.46
CA THR A 3 -43.99 -11.13 -20.55
C THR A 3 -44.41 -12.61 -20.55
N ARG A 4 -44.26 -13.32 -21.67
CA ARG A 4 -44.52 -14.76 -21.78
C ARG A 4 -43.60 -15.64 -20.92
N ASP A 5 -42.39 -15.18 -20.66
CA ASP A 5 -41.43 -15.94 -19.85
C ASP A 5 -41.73 -15.80 -18.34
N ARG A 6 -42.41 -14.72 -17.93
CA ARG A 6 -42.88 -14.53 -16.54
C ARG A 6 -44.06 -15.45 -16.21
N ASP A 7 -44.99 -15.62 -17.14
CA ASP A 7 -46.17 -16.46 -16.93
C ASP A 7 -45.80 -17.95 -16.83
N ARG A 8 -44.74 -18.38 -17.52
CA ARG A 8 -44.19 -19.74 -17.41
C ARG A 8 -43.49 -19.99 -16.08
N ALA A 9 -42.79 -19.00 -15.53
CA ALA A 9 -42.15 -19.10 -14.22
C ALA A 9 -43.18 -19.22 -13.08
N ALA A 10 -44.28 -18.46 -13.18
CA ALA A 10 -45.40 -18.51 -12.23
C ALA A 10 -46.15 -19.86 -12.27
N LEU A 11 -46.32 -20.46 -13.46
CA LEU A 11 -46.91 -21.79 -13.65
C LEU A 11 -46.11 -22.93 -12.99
N LEU A 12 -44.80 -22.74 -12.79
CA LEU A 12 -43.92 -23.71 -12.13
C LEU A 12 -43.81 -23.49 -10.60
N GLY A 13 -44.50 -22.49 -10.04
CA GLY A 13 -44.48 -22.19 -8.61
C GLY A 13 -43.14 -21.65 -8.09
N ALA A 14 -42.26 -21.16 -8.98
CA ALA A 14 -40.93 -20.67 -8.64
C ALA A 14 -40.98 -19.47 -7.66
N ASP A 15 -42.01 -18.65 -7.76
CA ASP A 15 -42.27 -17.46 -6.94
C ASP A 15 -42.75 -17.81 -5.51
N ARG A 16 -43.18 -19.05 -5.25
CA ARG A 16 -43.51 -19.56 -3.91
C ARG A 16 -42.39 -20.40 -3.29
N LEU A 17 -41.37 -20.74 -4.07
CA LEU A 17 -40.17 -21.41 -3.60
C LEU A 17 -39.21 -20.35 -3.02
N HIS A 18 -39.59 -19.73 -1.90
CA HIS A 18 -38.61 -19.15 -0.97
C HIS A 18 -37.82 -20.29 -0.32
N ILE A 19 -37.14 -21.11 -1.12
CA ILE A 19 -36.31 -22.17 -0.58
C ILE A 19 -35.04 -21.52 -0.05
N PHE A 20 -35.00 -21.56 1.27
CA PHE A 20 -33.90 -21.57 2.23
C PHE A 20 -32.71 -22.49 1.81
N VAL A 21 -32.21 -22.40 0.57
CA VAL A 21 -31.18 -23.31 0.03
C VAL A 21 -29.81 -23.08 0.68
N PRO A 22 -29.30 -21.87 0.95
CA PRO A 22 -27.94 -21.69 1.48
C PRO A 22 -27.76 -22.27 2.90
N ALA A 23 -28.77 -22.18 3.76
CA ALA A 23 -28.72 -22.70 5.13
C ALA A 23 -28.80 -24.24 5.17
N ILE A 24 -29.66 -24.84 4.33
CA ILE A 24 -29.74 -26.29 4.19
C ILE A 24 -28.51 -26.86 3.47
N MET A 25 -27.91 -26.13 2.53
CA MET A 25 -26.63 -26.52 1.91
C MET A 25 -25.51 -26.63 2.95
N SER A 26 -25.43 -25.69 3.89
CA SER A 26 -24.39 -25.69 4.93
C SER A 26 -24.58 -26.82 5.94
N VAL A 27 -25.82 -27.01 6.42
CA VAL A 27 -26.16 -28.05 7.41
C VAL A 27 -26.12 -29.44 6.77
N GLY A 28 -26.64 -29.60 5.55
CA GLY A 28 -26.63 -30.86 4.80
C GLY A 28 -25.23 -31.32 4.42
N LEU A 29 -24.33 -30.43 3.98
CA LEU A 29 -22.93 -30.78 3.76
C LEU A 29 -22.22 -31.14 5.07
N LEU A 30 -22.49 -30.43 6.16
CA LEU A 30 -21.91 -30.71 7.47
C LEU A 30 -22.37 -32.07 8.01
N PHE A 31 -23.66 -32.40 7.91
CA PHE A 31 -24.20 -33.69 8.32
C PHE A 31 -23.73 -34.83 7.40
N TRP A 32 -23.63 -34.58 6.09
CA TRP A 32 -23.07 -35.54 5.14
C TRP A 32 -21.58 -35.82 5.41
N LEU A 33 -20.78 -34.77 5.61
CA LEU A 33 -19.36 -34.87 5.93
C LEU A 33 -19.15 -35.52 7.31
N ALA A 34 -19.96 -35.18 8.31
CA ALA A 34 -19.93 -35.79 9.64
C ALA A 34 -20.37 -37.26 9.62
N SER A 35 -21.35 -37.61 8.78
CA SER A 35 -21.80 -39.00 8.56
C SER A 35 -20.70 -39.84 7.90
N GLU A 36 -20.08 -39.33 6.85
CA GLU A 36 -18.95 -39.99 6.18
C GLU A 36 -17.74 -40.10 7.12
N LEU A 37 -17.43 -39.05 7.90
CA LEU A 37 -16.40 -39.09 8.94
C LEU A 37 -16.73 -40.11 10.05
N ARG A 38 -18.00 -40.26 10.43
CA ARG A 38 -18.45 -41.23 11.44
C ARG A 38 -18.34 -42.66 10.95
N GLU A 39 -18.72 -42.96 9.71
CA GLU A 39 -18.53 -44.29 9.10
C GLU A 39 -17.04 -44.61 8.92
N LEU A 40 -16.23 -43.60 8.57
CA LEU A 40 -14.78 -43.70 8.52
C LEU A 40 -14.18 -44.10 9.85
N VAL A 41 -14.60 -43.44 10.92
CA VAL A 41 -14.09 -43.67 12.28
C VAL A 41 -14.55 -45.04 12.79
N ARG A 42 -15.78 -45.47 12.48
CA ARG A 42 -16.28 -46.83 12.78
C ARG A 42 -15.56 -47.93 12.01
N SER A 43 -14.92 -47.63 10.88
CA SER A 43 -14.12 -48.58 10.11
C SER A 43 -12.68 -48.78 10.65
N SER A 44 -12.34 -48.16 11.79
CA SER A 44 -10.99 -48.22 12.36
C SER A 44 -10.65 -49.56 13.02
N GLY A 45 -9.48 -50.08 12.66
CA GLY A 45 -8.76 -51.12 13.40
C GLY A 45 -9.22 -52.55 13.17
N ASP A 46 -10.19 -53.02 13.95
CA ASP A 46 -10.32 -54.45 14.25
C ASP A 46 -11.33 -55.17 13.35
N ALA A 47 -12.46 -54.53 13.03
CA ALA A 47 -13.43 -55.09 12.07
C ALA A 47 -12.85 -55.13 10.64
N ALA A 48 -12.03 -54.13 10.27
CA ALA A 48 -11.35 -54.09 8.99
C ALA A 48 -10.13 -55.03 8.92
N ARG A 49 -9.49 -55.35 10.07
CA ARG A 49 -8.50 -56.43 10.17
C ARG A 49 -9.16 -57.80 10.04
N ALA A 50 -10.22 -58.07 10.81
CA ALA A 50 -10.97 -59.33 10.75
C ALA A 50 -11.58 -59.60 9.37
N LYS A 51 -12.13 -58.56 8.71
CA LYS A 51 -12.65 -58.67 7.35
C LYS A 51 -11.55 -58.92 6.31
N ARG A 52 -10.35 -58.36 6.49
CA ARG A 52 -9.18 -58.62 5.62
C ARG A 52 -8.64 -60.04 5.80
N SER A 53 -8.53 -60.52 7.03
CA SER A 53 -8.18 -61.91 7.33
C SER A 53 -9.22 -62.90 6.77
N ALA A 54 -10.52 -62.55 6.81
CA ALA A 54 -11.58 -63.37 6.23
C ALA A 54 -11.53 -63.39 4.68
N ILE A 55 -11.21 -62.25 4.04
CA ILE A 55 -11.05 -62.14 2.59
C ILE A 55 -9.79 -62.90 2.11
N ASP A 56 -8.67 -62.77 2.81
CA ASP A 56 -7.45 -63.53 2.52
C ASP A 56 -7.66 -65.04 2.75
N GLY A 57 -8.38 -65.43 3.81
CA GLY A 57 -8.78 -66.81 4.04
C GLY A 57 -9.69 -67.39 2.94
N HIS A 58 -10.63 -66.59 2.42
CA HIS A 58 -11.49 -66.98 1.30
C HIS A 58 -10.75 -67.04 -0.04
N ALA A 59 -9.75 -66.17 -0.24
CA ALA A 59 -8.92 -66.17 -1.44
C ALA A 59 -7.99 -67.40 -1.48
N VAL A 60 -7.42 -67.78 -0.33
CA VAL A 60 -6.60 -69.00 -0.19
C VAL A 60 -7.45 -70.27 -0.39
N ALA A 61 -8.66 -70.32 0.17
CA ALA A 61 -9.57 -71.45 -0.01
C ALA A 61 -10.10 -71.61 -1.45
N ARG A 62 -10.20 -70.51 -2.22
CA ARG A 62 -10.56 -70.54 -3.65
C ARG A 62 -9.38 -70.87 -4.56
N PHE A 63 -8.17 -70.46 -4.19
CA PHE A 63 -6.95 -70.83 -4.91
C PHE A 63 -6.70 -72.35 -4.86
N THR A 64 -7.08 -73.02 -3.77
CA THR A 64 -6.92 -74.47 -3.60
C THR A 64 -8.00 -75.35 -4.24
N THR A 65 -9.14 -74.78 -4.68
CA THR A 65 -10.32 -75.57 -5.14
C THR A 65 -10.62 -75.51 -6.65
N ALA A 66 -9.74 -74.88 -7.45
CA ALA A 66 -9.70 -74.87 -8.92
C ALA A 66 -10.75 -74.04 -9.71
N THR A 67 -10.26 -73.51 -10.85
CA THR A 67 -10.92 -73.20 -12.16
C THR A 67 -11.11 -71.76 -12.66
N HIS A 68 -10.54 -70.69 -12.10
CA HIS A 68 -10.55 -69.37 -12.81
C HIS A 68 -9.24 -68.54 -12.60
N ASP A 69 -8.85 -67.81 -13.65
CA ASP A 69 -7.69 -66.90 -13.77
C ASP A 69 -7.58 -65.91 -12.58
N PRO A 70 -6.37 -65.47 -12.14
CA PRO A 70 -6.24 -64.68 -10.92
C PRO A 70 -7.01 -63.36 -11.00
N ASP A 71 -7.95 -63.17 -10.09
CA ASP A 71 -8.78 -61.97 -10.01
C ASP A 71 -7.91 -60.68 -10.02
N SER A 72 -8.18 -59.82 -11.01
CA SER A 72 -7.53 -58.51 -11.12
C SER A 72 -7.59 -57.74 -9.79
N PRO A 73 -6.58 -56.92 -9.44
CA PRO A 73 -6.55 -56.14 -8.19
C PRO A 73 -7.82 -55.29 -7.94
N ALA A 74 -8.50 -54.89 -9.03
CA ALA A 74 -9.77 -54.15 -8.98
C ALA A 74 -10.92 -54.97 -8.39
N ARG A 75 -10.94 -56.30 -8.56
CA ARG A 75 -11.98 -57.21 -8.02
C ARG A 75 -11.80 -57.50 -6.53
N ARG A 76 -10.54 -57.66 -6.10
CA ARG A 76 -10.18 -57.93 -4.69
C ARG A 76 -10.50 -56.76 -3.76
N GLY A 77 -10.67 -55.55 -4.30
CA GLY A 77 -10.98 -54.34 -3.54
C GLY A 77 -12.42 -53.86 -3.58
N LEU A 78 -13.36 -54.63 -4.15
CA LEU A 78 -14.75 -54.19 -4.24
C LEU A 78 -15.42 -54.13 -2.86
N ARG A 79 -16.13 -53.03 -2.59
CA ARG A 79 -17.00 -52.88 -1.42
C ARG A 79 -18.22 -53.82 -1.53
N PRO A 80 -18.98 -54.06 -0.45
CA PRO A 80 -20.23 -54.80 -0.55
C PRO A 80 -21.17 -54.16 -1.57
N ARG A 81 -21.83 -54.96 -2.42
CA ARG A 81 -22.78 -54.51 -3.44
C ARG A 81 -23.71 -53.36 -3.00
N PRO A 82 -24.42 -53.41 -1.87
CA PRO A 82 -25.34 -52.34 -1.46
C PRO A 82 -24.67 -50.98 -1.22
N VAL A 83 -23.37 -50.95 -0.89
CA VAL A 83 -22.62 -49.70 -0.72
C VAL A 83 -22.52 -48.95 -2.05
N TYR A 84 -22.38 -49.66 -3.17
CA TYR A 84 -22.35 -49.02 -4.49
C TYR A 84 -23.70 -48.46 -4.92
N LEU A 85 -24.81 -49.09 -4.51
CA LEU A 85 -26.15 -48.53 -4.71
C LEU A 85 -26.32 -47.25 -3.90
N LEU A 86 -25.90 -47.25 -2.63
CA LEU A 86 -25.97 -46.08 -1.78
C LEU A 86 -25.15 -44.92 -2.35
N ILE A 87 -23.88 -45.18 -2.73
CA ILE A 87 -23.02 -44.19 -3.37
C ILE A 87 -23.65 -43.66 -4.67
N ALA A 88 -24.20 -44.54 -5.51
CA ALA A 88 -24.84 -44.14 -6.75
C ALA A 88 -26.05 -43.23 -6.51
N LEU A 89 -26.96 -43.62 -5.61
CA LEU A 89 -28.14 -42.84 -5.27
C LEU A 89 -27.79 -41.49 -4.63
N THR A 90 -26.81 -41.46 -3.73
CA THR A 90 -26.37 -40.22 -3.07
C THR A 90 -25.70 -39.26 -4.05
N LEU A 91 -24.81 -39.75 -4.92
CA LEU A 91 -24.12 -38.89 -5.88
C LEU A 91 -25.05 -38.40 -6.98
N TRP A 92 -25.96 -39.23 -7.49
CA TRP A 92 -26.96 -38.80 -8.47
C TRP A 92 -28.02 -37.89 -7.86
N GLY A 93 -28.52 -38.21 -6.66
CA GLY A 93 -29.47 -37.36 -5.94
C GLY A 93 -28.88 -35.98 -5.63
N GLY A 94 -27.62 -35.95 -5.15
CA GLY A 94 -26.88 -34.72 -4.93
C GLY A 94 -26.62 -33.94 -6.23
N ALA A 95 -26.23 -34.61 -7.31
CA ALA A 95 -26.01 -33.98 -8.61
C ALA A 95 -27.29 -33.32 -9.15
N VAL A 96 -28.42 -34.04 -9.17
CA VAL A 96 -29.72 -33.51 -9.61
C VAL A 96 -30.14 -32.31 -8.75
N TYR A 97 -30.03 -32.43 -7.43
CA TYR A 97 -30.38 -31.36 -6.51
C TYR A 97 -29.53 -30.09 -6.72
N VAL A 98 -28.20 -30.24 -6.86
CA VAL A 98 -27.28 -29.13 -7.12
C VAL A 98 -27.53 -28.50 -8.49
N THR A 99 -27.78 -29.30 -9.53
CA THR A 99 -28.14 -28.76 -10.86
C THR A 99 -29.38 -27.90 -10.79
N ILE A 100 -30.46 -28.40 -10.16
CA ILE A 100 -31.72 -27.66 -10.05
C ILE A 100 -31.51 -26.36 -9.26
N GLY A 101 -30.84 -26.42 -8.10
CA GLY A 101 -30.59 -25.24 -7.26
C GLY A 101 -29.69 -24.19 -7.91
N SER A 102 -28.57 -24.60 -8.53
CA SER A 102 -27.63 -23.69 -9.18
C SER A 102 -28.20 -23.04 -10.43
N VAL A 103 -28.96 -23.80 -11.25
CA VAL A 103 -29.63 -23.27 -12.44
C VAL A 103 -30.76 -22.32 -12.06
N ALA A 104 -31.59 -22.69 -11.07
CA ALA A 104 -32.66 -21.82 -10.59
C ALA A 104 -32.12 -20.49 -10.04
N ASN A 105 -31.04 -20.52 -9.24
CA ASN A 105 -30.42 -19.31 -8.70
C ASN A 105 -29.79 -18.41 -9.78
N TYR A 106 -29.23 -18.98 -10.84
CA TYR A 106 -28.65 -18.21 -11.94
C TYR A 106 -29.71 -17.42 -12.73
N PHE A 107 -30.94 -17.94 -12.83
CA PHE A 107 -32.00 -17.34 -13.65
C PHE A 107 -32.97 -16.40 -12.88
N GLN A 108 -32.73 -16.07 -11.61
CA GLN A 108 -33.56 -15.10 -10.85
C GLN A 108 -33.12 -13.62 -11.05
N GLN A 109 -34.07 -12.67 -10.92
CA GLN A 109 -33.99 -11.19 -11.11
C GLN A 109 -33.03 -10.48 -10.11
N PRO A 110 -32.64 -9.19 -10.30
CA PRO A 110 -31.28 -8.73 -10.05
C PRO A 110 -30.89 -8.79 -8.57
N GLY A 111 -29.88 -9.61 -8.32
CA GLY A 111 -29.27 -9.79 -7.02
C GLY A 111 -28.72 -11.20 -6.81
N TRP A 112 -27.65 -11.25 -6.01
CA TRP A 112 -27.14 -12.39 -5.24
C TRP A 112 -26.27 -13.42 -5.98
N VAL A 113 -26.63 -13.92 -7.17
CA VAL A 113 -25.77 -14.87 -7.95
C VAL A 113 -25.94 -14.77 -9.48
N ALA A 114 -27.00 -14.08 -9.95
CA ALA A 114 -27.41 -14.07 -11.36
C ALA A 114 -26.34 -13.55 -12.34
N ASP A 115 -25.45 -12.65 -11.90
CA ASP A 115 -24.40 -12.08 -12.75
C ASP A 115 -23.08 -12.87 -12.74
N ILE A 116 -23.01 -13.99 -12.01
CA ILE A 116 -21.77 -14.71 -11.74
C ILE A 116 -21.74 -16.06 -12.48
N ALA A 117 -21.62 -15.99 -13.81
CA ALA A 117 -21.61 -17.17 -14.69
C ALA A 117 -20.57 -18.24 -14.32
N TRP A 118 -19.43 -17.84 -13.72
CA TRP A 118 -18.39 -18.79 -13.33
C TRP A 118 -18.79 -19.66 -12.12
N LEU A 119 -19.66 -19.18 -11.21
CA LEU A 119 -20.16 -19.97 -10.09
C LEU A 119 -21.08 -21.09 -10.57
N LEU A 120 -21.93 -20.80 -11.56
CA LEU A 120 -22.72 -21.81 -12.25
C LEU A 120 -21.81 -22.84 -12.93
N CYS A 121 -20.78 -22.40 -13.66
CA CYS A 121 -19.80 -23.31 -14.28
C CYS A 121 -19.11 -24.22 -13.26
N LEU A 122 -18.73 -23.68 -12.09
CA LEU A 122 -18.11 -24.45 -11.01
C LEU A 122 -19.09 -25.49 -10.46
N SER A 123 -20.33 -25.10 -10.14
CA SER A 123 -21.36 -26.02 -9.64
C SER A 123 -21.66 -27.14 -10.64
N LEU A 124 -21.78 -26.81 -11.93
CA LEU A 124 -21.99 -27.79 -12.99
C LEU A 124 -20.78 -28.71 -13.17
N GLY A 125 -19.55 -28.22 -12.95
CA GLY A 125 -18.36 -29.04 -12.88
C GLY A 125 -18.40 -30.08 -11.74
N VAL A 126 -18.84 -29.67 -10.54
CA VAL A 126 -19.03 -30.57 -9.40
C VAL A 126 -20.12 -31.62 -9.69
N VAL A 127 -21.23 -31.20 -10.31
CA VAL A 127 -22.32 -32.09 -10.76
C VAL A 127 -21.78 -33.12 -11.75
N ALA A 128 -20.99 -32.71 -12.74
CA ALA A 128 -20.43 -33.61 -13.75
C ALA A 128 -19.52 -34.69 -13.10
N ILE A 129 -18.69 -34.29 -12.15
CA ILE A 129 -17.82 -35.21 -11.40
C ILE A 129 -18.65 -36.17 -10.53
N ALA A 130 -19.63 -35.66 -9.79
CA ALA A 130 -20.51 -36.47 -8.96
C ALA A 130 -21.34 -37.46 -9.81
N GLY A 131 -21.90 -37.01 -10.93
CA GLY A 131 -22.63 -37.83 -11.89
C GLY A 131 -21.75 -38.91 -12.51
N TYR A 132 -20.49 -38.60 -12.86
CA TYR A 132 -19.53 -39.59 -13.34
C TYR A 132 -19.28 -40.70 -12.31
N TYR A 133 -18.94 -40.34 -11.06
CA TYR A 133 -18.68 -41.35 -10.02
C TYR A 133 -19.94 -42.10 -9.58
N GLY A 134 -21.10 -41.45 -9.56
CA GLY A 134 -22.40 -42.08 -9.31
C GLY A 134 -22.74 -43.10 -10.39
N THR A 135 -22.45 -42.79 -11.66
CA THR A 135 -22.61 -43.71 -12.79
C THR A 135 -21.67 -44.90 -12.70
N VAL A 136 -20.39 -44.67 -12.37
CA VAL A 136 -19.43 -45.75 -12.14
C VAL A 136 -19.90 -46.66 -11.01
N ALA A 137 -20.37 -46.10 -9.89
CA ALA A 137 -20.93 -46.87 -8.78
C ALA A 137 -22.18 -47.67 -9.20
N ALA A 138 -23.09 -47.08 -9.99
CA ALA A 138 -24.26 -47.77 -10.52
C ALA A 138 -23.90 -48.93 -11.46
N ILE A 139 -22.91 -48.73 -12.34
CA ILE A 139 -22.38 -49.78 -13.23
C ILE A 139 -21.79 -50.92 -12.41
N VAL A 140 -21.04 -50.60 -11.35
CA VAL A 140 -20.43 -51.61 -10.46
C VAL A 140 -21.50 -52.36 -9.68
N PHE A 141 -22.55 -51.68 -9.22
CA PHE A 141 -23.70 -52.30 -8.58
C PHE A 141 -24.46 -53.26 -9.51
N ALA A 142 -24.68 -52.85 -10.76
CA ALA A 142 -25.41 -53.61 -11.78
C ALA A 142 -24.63 -54.82 -12.30
N ARG A 143 -23.30 -54.70 -12.40
CA ARG A 143 -22.39 -55.75 -12.90
C ARG A 143 -21.62 -56.45 -11.78
N TYR A 144 -22.09 -56.34 -10.53
CA TYR A 144 -21.43 -56.95 -9.37
C TYR A 144 -21.44 -58.49 -9.46
N PRO A 145 -20.33 -59.20 -9.18
CA PRO A 145 -19.02 -58.73 -8.70
C PRO A 145 -17.98 -58.47 -9.81
N ALA A 146 -18.36 -58.53 -11.09
CA ALA A 146 -17.48 -58.42 -12.24
C ALA A 146 -17.73 -57.13 -13.06
N PRO A 147 -17.35 -55.93 -12.55
CA PRO A 147 -17.55 -54.69 -13.27
C PRO A 147 -16.74 -54.65 -14.58
N PRO A 148 -17.20 -53.89 -15.59
CA PRO A 148 -16.54 -53.82 -16.90
C PRO A 148 -15.08 -53.33 -16.80
N PRO A 149 -14.18 -53.77 -17.69
CA PRO A 149 -12.78 -53.32 -17.71
C PRO A 149 -12.65 -51.80 -17.86
N THR A 150 -13.59 -51.16 -18.56
CA THR A 150 -13.64 -49.71 -18.79
C THR A 150 -13.70 -48.89 -17.51
N VAL A 151 -14.28 -49.41 -16.42
CA VAL A 151 -14.33 -48.73 -15.13
C VAL A 151 -13.20 -49.13 -14.17
N SER A 152 -12.38 -50.13 -14.54
CA SER A 152 -11.29 -50.66 -13.69
C SER A 152 -10.26 -49.60 -13.33
N ARG A 153 -9.90 -48.72 -14.27
CA ARG A 153 -8.95 -47.63 -14.03
C ARG A 153 -9.49 -46.61 -13.01
N THR A 154 -10.79 -46.32 -13.08
CA THR A 154 -11.47 -45.42 -12.14
C THR A 154 -11.60 -46.08 -10.77
N LEU A 155 -12.03 -47.33 -10.74
CA LEU A 155 -12.14 -48.12 -9.51
C LEU A 155 -10.83 -48.20 -8.75
N THR A 156 -9.74 -48.47 -9.45
CA THR A 156 -8.42 -48.56 -8.82
C THR A 156 -7.91 -47.21 -8.35
N ASN A 157 -8.11 -46.12 -9.09
CA ASN A 157 -7.54 -44.81 -8.73
C ASN A 157 -8.41 -43.95 -7.82
N THR A 158 -9.56 -44.46 -7.34
CA THR A 158 -10.54 -43.67 -6.57
C THR A 158 -10.96 -44.39 -5.29
N PRO A 159 -11.61 -43.70 -4.33
CA PRO A 159 -12.09 -44.30 -3.08
C PRO A 159 -13.21 -45.34 -3.25
N LEU A 160 -13.73 -45.51 -4.48
CA LEU A 160 -14.79 -46.46 -4.83
C LEU A 160 -14.37 -47.91 -4.59
N THR A 161 -13.07 -48.22 -4.56
CA THR A 161 -12.57 -49.54 -4.13
C THR A 161 -11.61 -49.42 -2.96
N THR A 162 -11.60 -50.43 -2.11
CA THR A 162 -10.56 -50.64 -1.12
C THR A 162 -9.44 -51.43 -1.80
N ARG A 163 -8.46 -50.76 -2.43
CA ARG A 163 -7.29 -51.47 -3.01
C ARG A 163 -6.72 -52.48 -1.98
N PRO A 164 -6.53 -53.76 -2.34
CA PRO A 164 -5.71 -54.64 -1.51
C PRO A 164 -4.29 -54.12 -1.61
N VAL A 165 -3.76 -53.61 -0.51
CA VAL A 165 -2.39 -53.11 -0.42
C VAL A 165 -1.55 -54.26 0.13
N GLU A 166 -0.58 -54.74 -0.65
CA GLU A 166 0.44 -55.67 -0.16
C GLU A 166 1.19 -55.04 1.03
N GLY A 167 1.50 -55.85 2.04
CA GLY A 167 1.83 -55.40 3.41
C GLY A 167 2.94 -54.34 3.55
N GLU A 168 3.90 -54.27 2.62
CA GLU A 168 4.98 -53.26 2.66
C GLU A 168 4.56 -51.88 2.15
N GLN A 169 3.54 -51.78 1.28
CA GLN A 169 3.11 -50.50 0.70
C GLN A 169 2.15 -49.71 1.61
N TRP A 170 1.47 -50.37 2.54
CA TRP A 170 0.54 -49.73 3.47
C TRP A 170 1.27 -48.86 4.50
N LEU A 171 2.48 -49.29 4.90
CA LEU A 171 3.39 -48.53 5.76
C LEU A 171 4.04 -47.32 5.05
N ALA A 172 3.63 -46.96 3.82
CA ALA A 172 4.26 -45.93 3.00
C ALA A 172 3.36 -44.72 2.63
N GLN A 173 2.09 -44.67 3.06
CA GLN A 173 1.16 -43.56 2.76
C GLN A 173 0.48 -42.99 4.01
N PRO A 174 0.27 -41.66 4.10
CA PRO A 174 -0.44 -41.05 5.22
C PRO A 174 -1.92 -41.50 5.24
N PRO A 175 -2.58 -41.47 6.41
CA PRO A 175 -4.01 -41.72 6.51
C PRO A 175 -4.77 -40.85 5.51
N TRP A 176 -5.59 -41.45 4.66
CA TRP A 176 -6.35 -40.72 3.63
C TRP A 176 -7.27 -39.65 4.25
N GLN A 177 -7.64 -39.83 5.53
CA GLN A 177 -8.40 -38.87 6.34
C GLN A 177 -7.69 -37.50 6.44
N LEU A 178 -6.35 -37.47 6.49
CA LEU A 178 -5.60 -36.21 6.48
C LEU A 178 -5.68 -35.52 5.12
N GLY A 179 -5.64 -36.29 4.03
CA GLY A 179 -5.80 -35.75 2.68
C GLY A 179 -7.20 -35.19 2.45
N ALA A 180 -8.23 -35.92 2.88
CA ALA A 180 -9.62 -35.46 2.81
C ALA A 180 -9.86 -34.23 3.69
N GLY A 181 -9.33 -34.23 4.93
CA GLY A 181 -9.42 -33.09 5.84
C GLY A 181 -8.73 -31.84 5.28
N PHE A 182 -7.55 -31.97 4.68
CA PHE A 182 -6.86 -30.88 4.01
C PHE A 182 -7.69 -30.26 2.90
N LEU A 183 -8.23 -31.09 1.99
CA LEU A 183 -9.06 -30.62 0.89
C LEU A 183 -10.36 -29.96 1.37
N ALA A 184 -10.97 -30.51 2.43
CA ALA A 184 -12.18 -29.94 3.02
C ALA A 184 -11.92 -28.58 3.67
N ALA A 185 -10.83 -28.44 4.45
CA ALA A 185 -10.46 -27.18 5.08
C ALA A 185 -10.09 -26.12 4.03
N LEU A 186 -9.39 -26.52 2.97
CA LEU A 186 -9.06 -25.63 1.84
C LEU A 186 -10.33 -25.16 1.13
N ALA A 187 -11.22 -26.09 0.76
CA ALA A 187 -12.47 -25.73 0.08
C ALA A 187 -13.36 -24.83 0.95
N ALA A 188 -13.50 -25.12 2.25
CA ALA A 188 -14.29 -24.33 3.17
C ALA A 188 -13.73 -22.91 3.36
N SER A 189 -12.41 -22.77 3.51
CA SER A 189 -11.75 -21.46 3.65
C SER A 189 -11.78 -20.64 2.36
N SER A 190 -11.61 -21.27 1.19
CA SER A 190 -11.77 -20.61 -0.11
C SER A 190 -13.20 -20.12 -0.33
N LEU A 191 -14.20 -20.95 -0.01
CA LEU A 191 -15.61 -20.58 -0.13
C LEU A 191 -15.96 -19.42 0.81
N LEU A 192 -15.52 -19.47 2.08
CA LEU A 192 -15.76 -18.38 3.02
C LEU A 192 -15.09 -17.08 2.56
N SER A 193 -13.85 -17.14 2.09
CA SER A 193 -13.14 -15.97 1.56
C SER A 193 -13.85 -15.35 0.37
N LEU A 194 -14.38 -16.19 -0.52
CA LEU A 194 -15.17 -15.75 -1.66
C LEU A 194 -16.47 -15.07 -1.21
N VAL A 195 -17.19 -15.64 -0.23
CA VAL A 195 -18.44 -15.07 0.30
C VAL A 195 -18.18 -13.71 0.96
N VAL A 196 -17.11 -13.57 1.73
CA VAL A 196 -16.72 -12.30 2.35
C VAL A 196 -16.38 -11.24 1.29
N ALA A 197 -15.68 -11.63 0.21
CA ALA A 197 -15.31 -10.72 -0.86
C ALA A 197 -16.50 -10.30 -1.74
N ALA A 198 -17.33 -11.26 -2.16
CA ALA A 198 -18.38 -11.05 -3.14
C ALA A 198 -19.69 -10.56 -2.54
N SER A 199 -19.90 -10.72 -1.22
CA SER A 199 -21.20 -10.46 -0.58
C SER A 199 -21.08 -9.95 0.86
N PRO A 200 -20.40 -8.81 1.08
CA PRO A 200 -20.14 -8.28 2.43
C PRO A 200 -21.43 -8.03 3.24
N TYR A 201 -22.55 -7.68 2.58
CA TYR A 201 -23.85 -7.44 3.22
C TYR A 201 -24.47 -8.71 3.85
N VAL A 202 -24.28 -9.88 3.23
CA VAL A 202 -24.78 -11.17 3.75
C VAL A 202 -24.03 -11.54 5.02
N VAL A 203 -22.72 -11.30 5.02
CA VAL A 203 -21.84 -11.60 6.15
C VAL A 203 -22.06 -10.61 7.30
N ALA A 204 -22.35 -9.35 6.99
CA ALA A 204 -22.59 -8.30 7.99
C ALA A 204 -23.77 -8.59 8.93
N GLY A 205 -24.79 -9.35 8.50
CA GLY A 205 -25.88 -9.79 9.37
C GLY A 205 -25.38 -10.79 10.43
N PHE A 206 -24.74 -11.87 9.97
CA PHE A 206 -24.15 -12.90 10.83
C PHE A 206 -23.11 -12.31 11.79
N ASP A 207 -22.19 -11.49 11.27
CA ASP A 207 -21.09 -10.96 12.05
C ASP A 207 -21.53 -10.00 13.15
N ARG A 208 -22.55 -9.17 12.90
CA ARG A 208 -23.11 -8.31 13.94
C ARG A 208 -23.74 -9.14 15.05
N SER A 209 -24.64 -10.07 14.70
CA SER A 209 -25.32 -10.92 15.68
C SER A 209 -24.35 -11.74 16.54
N VAL A 210 -23.31 -12.32 15.92
CA VAL A 210 -22.32 -13.10 16.64
C VAL A 210 -21.37 -12.21 17.44
N ALA A 211 -20.92 -11.07 16.91
CA ALA A 211 -20.06 -10.13 17.65
C ALA A 211 -20.78 -9.50 18.85
N ASP A 212 -22.08 -9.23 18.76
CA ASP A 212 -22.91 -8.77 19.88
C ASP A 212 -22.95 -9.82 21.01
N TRP A 213 -23.09 -11.10 20.66
CA TRP A 213 -23.06 -12.21 21.63
C TRP A 213 -21.70 -12.30 22.34
N PHE A 214 -20.59 -12.15 21.62
CA PHE A 214 -19.24 -12.18 22.20
C PHE A 214 -18.91 -10.95 23.05
N ARG A 215 -19.46 -9.77 22.75
CA ARG A 215 -19.29 -8.57 23.59
C ARG A 215 -19.79 -8.78 25.01
N GLY A 216 -20.83 -9.61 25.21
CA GLY A 216 -21.32 -10.01 26.54
C GLY A 216 -20.36 -10.92 27.34
N LEU A 217 -19.34 -11.50 26.70
CA LEU A 217 -18.36 -12.42 27.33
C LEU A 217 -17.04 -11.73 27.75
N SER A 218 -16.88 -10.44 27.42
CA SER A 218 -15.65 -9.63 27.61
C SER A 218 -15.19 -9.41 29.07
N ALA A 219 -15.90 -9.97 30.07
CA ALA A 219 -15.52 -9.90 31.48
C ALA A 219 -14.43 -10.91 31.90
N VAL A 220 -14.02 -11.85 31.04
CA VAL A 220 -13.01 -12.88 31.38
C VAL A 220 -11.63 -12.45 30.86
N PRO A 221 -10.57 -12.42 31.70
CA PRO A 221 -9.28 -11.79 31.36
C PRO A 221 -8.40 -12.68 30.46
N TRP A 222 -8.82 -12.91 29.22
CA TRP A 222 -8.05 -13.65 28.21
C TRP A 222 -7.03 -12.77 27.45
N SER A 223 -7.26 -11.46 27.38
CA SER A 223 -6.43 -10.50 26.64
C SER A 223 -4.96 -10.53 27.03
N ARG A 224 -4.63 -10.66 28.33
CA ARG A 224 -3.24 -10.73 28.80
C ARG A 224 -2.53 -12.00 28.33
N PHE A 225 -3.23 -13.13 28.31
CA PHE A 225 -2.70 -14.41 27.86
C PHE A 225 -2.50 -14.43 26.34
N THR A 226 -3.48 -13.92 25.58
CA THR A 226 -3.37 -13.83 24.12
C THR A 226 -2.26 -12.86 23.72
N THR A 227 -2.18 -11.69 24.36
CA THR A 227 -1.10 -10.71 24.13
C THR A 227 0.29 -11.31 24.39
N PHE A 228 0.46 -12.06 25.48
CA PHE A 228 1.73 -12.74 25.78
C PHE A 228 2.05 -13.87 24.78
N ALA A 229 1.05 -14.66 24.37
CA ALA A 229 1.23 -15.78 23.45
C ALA A 229 1.63 -15.34 22.03
N PHE A 230 1.22 -14.13 21.63
CA PHE A 230 1.55 -13.51 20.34
C PHE A 230 2.62 -12.42 20.45
N ASP A 231 3.23 -12.25 21.62
CA ASP A 231 4.39 -11.37 21.79
C ASP A 231 5.53 -11.82 20.88
N THR A 232 6.25 -10.84 20.32
CA THR A 232 7.37 -11.07 19.39
C THR A 232 8.41 -12.02 19.98
N ARG A 233 8.68 -11.96 21.30
CA ARG A 233 9.65 -12.85 21.95
C ARG A 233 9.14 -14.29 22.01
N THR A 234 7.85 -14.48 22.28
CA THR A 234 7.20 -15.80 22.28
C THR A 234 7.20 -16.42 20.88
N VAL A 235 6.88 -15.63 19.86
CA VAL A 235 6.92 -16.09 18.46
C VAL A 235 8.33 -16.47 18.05
N VAL A 236 9.34 -15.66 18.38
CA VAL A 236 10.76 -15.98 18.12
C VAL A 236 11.17 -17.26 18.84
N ALA A 237 10.78 -17.45 20.10
CA ALA A 237 11.08 -18.69 20.85
C ALA A 237 10.43 -19.93 20.20
N LEU A 238 9.20 -19.82 19.69
CA LEU A 238 8.53 -20.91 18.97
C LEU A 238 9.18 -21.19 17.61
N VAL A 239 9.61 -20.16 16.88
CA VAL A 239 10.38 -20.31 15.64
C VAL A 239 11.72 -20.99 15.90
N VAL A 240 12.44 -20.60 16.96
CA VAL A 240 13.68 -21.25 17.38
C VAL A 240 13.43 -22.71 17.75
N LEU A 241 12.36 -23.00 18.50
CA LEU A 241 12.00 -24.38 18.89
C LEU A 241 11.69 -25.26 17.66
N VAL A 242 10.92 -24.76 16.71
CA VAL A 242 10.66 -25.48 15.45
C VAL A 242 11.95 -25.59 14.63
N GLY A 243 12.77 -24.54 14.59
CA GLY A 243 14.10 -24.52 13.99
C GLY A 243 15.02 -25.61 14.55
N LEU A 244 15.07 -25.80 15.87
CA LEU A 244 15.81 -26.89 16.50
C LEU A 244 15.25 -28.26 16.11
N ALA A 245 13.92 -28.39 15.98
CA ALA A 245 13.30 -29.64 15.53
C ALA A 245 13.67 -30.00 14.08
N THR A 246 13.98 -29.01 13.23
CA THR A 246 14.46 -29.24 11.85
C THR A 246 15.81 -29.96 11.79
N LEU A 247 16.65 -29.79 12.83
CA LEU A 247 17.94 -30.49 12.94
C LEU A 247 17.75 -32.02 13.01
N ARG A 248 16.57 -32.47 13.45
CA ARG A 248 16.21 -33.88 13.60
C ARG A 248 15.29 -34.39 12.49
N CYS A 249 14.49 -33.54 11.84
CA CYS A 249 13.54 -33.96 10.81
C CYS A 249 13.44 -32.96 9.65
N ARG A 250 13.87 -33.37 8.45
CA ARG A 250 13.81 -32.54 7.22
C ARG A 250 12.39 -32.31 6.72
N ALA A 251 11.51 -33.32 6.83
CA ALA A 251 10.12 -33.18 6.41
C ALA A 251 9.37 -32.15 7.25
N LEU A 252 9.66 -32.09 8.56
CA LEU A 252 9.10 -31.08 9.45
C LEU A 252 9.57 -29.68 9.09
N ALA A 253 10.84 -29.53 8.69
CA ALA A 253 11.40 -28.26 8.24
C ALA A 253 10.66 -27.70 7.02
N VAL A 254 10.47 -28.55 5.99
CA VAL A 254 9.75 -28.19 4.77
C VAL A 254 8.28 -27.89 5.10
N ALA A 255 7.62 -28.78 5.86
CA ALA A 255 6.22 -28.60 6.23
C ALA A 255 5.96 -27.30 6.99
N TYR A 256 6.85 -26.93 7.91
CA TYR A 256 6.76 -25.68 8.66
C TYR A 256 6.98 -24.44 7.78
N ALA A 257 8.08 -24.42 7.01
CA ALA A 257 8.38 -23.30 6.13
C ALA A 257 7.27 -23.07 5.09
N THR A 258 6.74 -24.16 4.51
CA THR A 258 5.64 -24.10 3.56
C THR A 258 4.34 -23.61 4.24
N ALA A 259 3.98 -24.14 5.40
CA ALA A 259 2.78 -23.72 6.12
C ALA A 259 2.81 -22.24 6.50
N THR A 260 3.93 -21.76 7.06
CA THR A 260 4.09 -20.35 7.43
C THR A 260 4.13 -19.43 6.20
N GLY A 261 4.87 -19.81 5.15
CA GLY A 261 4.96 -19.02 3.92
C GLY A 261 3.61 -18.86 3.21
N PHE A 262 2.87 -19.96 3.02
CA PHE A 262 1.52 -19.89 2.46
C PHE A 262 0.53 -19.15 3.38
N GLY A 263 0.67 -19.25 4.70
CA GLY A 263 -0.14 -18.48 5.64
C GLY A 263 0.08 -16.97 5.51
N LEU A 264 1.34 -16.53 5.38
CA LEU A 264 1.69 -15.13 5.14
C LEU A 264 1.16 -14.63 3.79
N LEU A 265 1.37 -15.41 2.72
CA LEU A 265 0.87 -15.07 1.39
C LEU A 265 -0.66 -14.99 1.35
N ALA A 266 -1.36 -15.94 1.97
CA ALA A 266 -2.82 -15.90 2.06
C ALA A 266 -3.30 -14.69 2.86
N SER A 267 -2.66 -14.36 3.99
CA SER A 267 -3.02 -13.19 4.78
C SER A 267 -2.77 -11.88 4.02
N ALA A 268 -1.61 -11.72 3.38
CA ALA A 268 -1.26 -10.50 2.67
C ALA A 268 -2.11 -10.34 1.39
N GLY A 269 -2.23 -11.38 0.58
CA GLY A 269 -2.98 -11.36 -0.67
C GLY A 269 -4.47 -11.17 -0.46
N LEU A 270 -5.08 -11.79 0.56
CA LEU A 270 -6.51 -11.60 0.81
C LEU A 270 -6.82 -10.23 1.41
N ARG A 271 -5.92 -9.63 2.21
CA ARG A 271 -6.12 -8.26 2.71
C ARG A 271 -6.10 -7.20 1.62
N THR A 272 -5.29 -7.38 0.58
CA THR A 272 -5.24 -6.45 -0.56
C THR A 272 -6.40 -6.65 -1.53
N LEU A 273 -6.93 -7.88 -1.63
CA LEU A 273 -8.04 -8.21 -2.51
C LEU A 273 -9.42 -7.94 -1.86
N ILE A 274 -9.49 -7.94 -0.53
CA ILE A 274 -10.73 -7.81 0.24
C ILE A 274 -10.61 -6.61 1.18
N GLU A 275 -10.98 -5.43 0.68
CA GLU A 275 -11.01 -4.17 1.43
C GLU A 275 -12.15 -4.16 2.45
N ARG A 276 -11.89 -4.78 3.60
CA ARG A 276 -12.90 -4.99 4.64
C ARG A 276 -12.64 -4.09 5.85
N GLY A 277 -13.58 -3.18 6.10
CA GLY A 277 -13.61 -2.35 7.30
C GLY A 277 -13.63 -3.16 8.61
N ARG A 278 -12.82 -2.73 9.59
CA ARG A 278 -12.82 -3.22 10.97
C ARG A 278 -14.14 -2.90 11.69
N PRO A 279 -14.48 -3.58 12.80
CA PRO A 279 -15.66 -3.26 13.60
C PRO A 279 -15.66 -1.78 14.06
N PRO A 280 -16.75 -1.00 13.83
CA PRO A 280 -16.76 0.45 14.01
C PRO A 280 -16.70 0.93 15.48
N GLY A 281 -16.97 0.04 16.44
CA GLY A 281 -16.85 0.33 17.88
C GLY A 281 -15.57 -0.21 18.53
N GLY A 282 -14.65 -0.76 17.73
CA GLY A 282 -13.41 -1.36 18.22
C GLY A 282 -12.20 -0.41 18.20
N PRO A 283 -11.07 -0.80 18.81
CA PRO A 283 -9.85 0.02 18.89
C PRO A 283 -9.24 0.42 17.54
N MET A 284 -9.59 -0.30 16.47
CA MET A 284 -9.05 -0.14 15.11
C MET A 284 -10.12 0.35 14.12
N ALA A 285 -11.15 1.04 14.60
CA ALA A 285 -12.20 1.60 13.75
C ALA A 285 -11.61 2.54 12.68
N GLY A 286 -12.09 2.42 11.43
CA GLY A 286 -11.59 3.18 10.28
C GLY A 286 -10.53 2.47 9.42
N ALA A 287 -9.88 1.41 9.92
CA ALA A 287 -8.98 0.60 9.09
C ALA A 287 -9.76 -0.40 8.20
N VAL A 288 -9.19 -0.74 7.04
CA VAL A 288 -9.83 -1.55 5.97
C VAL A 288 -9.19 -2.93 5.73
N ASP A 289 -8.37 -3.42 6.68
CA ASP A 289 -7.58 -4.65 6.55
C ASP A 289 -8.09 -5.80 7.45
N SER A 290 -9.41 -5.92 7.63
CA SER A 290 -10.00 -6.83 8.63
C SER A 290 -9.91 -8.32 8.27
N TYR A 291 -9.99 -8.70 6.98
CA TYR A 291 -10.05 -10.10 6.54
C TYR A 291 -8.78 -10.58 5.81
N PRO A 292 -8.28 -11.80 6.07
CA PRO A 292 -8.56 -12.67 7.21
C PRO A 292 -7.75 -12.26 8.45
N SER A 293 -8.12 -12.77 9.63
CA SER A 293 -7.33 -12.52 10.83
C SER A 293 -6.00 -13.28 10.80
N GLY A 294 -4.90 -12.54 10.57
CA GLY A 294 -3.54 -13.10 10.52
C GLY A 294 -3.10 -13.74 11.84
N HIS A 295 -3.50 -13.15 12.98
CA HIS A 295 -3.24 -13.69 14.32
C HIS A 295 -3.85 -15.09 14.49
N ILE A 296 -5.04 -15.32 13.95
CA ILE A 296 -5.73 -16.61 14.06
C ILE A 296 -5.13 -17.66 13.13
N ILE A 297 -4.72 -17.27 11.90
CA ILE A 297 -3.92 -18.15 11.02
C ILE A 297 -2.68 -18.64 11.79
N GLN A 298 -1.96 -17.72 12.42
CA GLN A 298 -0.76 -18.03 13.18
C GLN A 298 -1.05 -18.91 14.40
N ALA A 299 -2.11 -18.61 15.16
CA ALA A 299 -2.54 -19.39 16.33
C ALA A 299 -2.77 -20.87 15.99
N VAL A 300 -3.51 -21.13 14.90
CA VAL A 300 -3.82 -22.49 14.45
C VAL A 300 -2.56 -23.19 13.96
N VAL A 301 -1.68 -22.50 13.22
CA VAL A 301 -0.38 -23.04 12.77
C VAL A 301 0.50 -23.43 13.96
N ILE A 302 0.59 -22.58 14.99
CA ILE A 302 1.33 -22.88 16.24
C ILE A 302 0.74 -24.12 16.92
N ALA A 303 -0.58 -24.16 17.10
CA ALA A 303 -1.27 -25.27 17.74
C ALA A 303 -1.09 -26.61 17.01
N GLY A 304 -0.92 -26.58 15.69
CA GLY A 304 -0.72 -27.76 14.87
C GLY A 304 0.74 -28.24 14.77
N LEU A 305 1.70 -27.31 14.71
CA LEU A 305 3.09 -27.60 14.35
C LEU A 305 4.05 -27.68 15.55
N VAL A 306 3.81 -26.92 16.62
CA VAL A 306 4.62 -26.99 17.85
C VAL A 306 4.56 -28.37 18.51
N PRO A 307 3.39 -29.06 18.61
CA PRO A 307 3.34 -30.42 19.12
C PRO A 307 4.20 -31.41 18.30
N LEU A 308 4.27 -31.23 16.98
CA LEU A 308 5.10 -32.06 16.09
C LEU A 308 6.59 -31.78 16.31
N ALA A 309 6.96 -30.51 16.46
CA ALA A 309 8.33 -30.12 16.77
C ALA A 309 8.79 -30.67 18.12
N LEU A 310 7.99 -30.51 19.17
CA LEU A 310 8.35 -30.99 20.51
C LEU A 310 8.39 -32.52 20.58
N ALA A 311 7.45 -33.21 19.95
CA ALA A 311 7.51 -34.67 19.84
C ALA A 311 8.80 -35.12 19.14
N THR A 312 9.19 -34.44 18.06
CA THR A 312 10.41 -34.74 17.30
C THR A 312 11.69 -34.51 18.11
N LEU A 313 11.77 -33.41 18.87
CA LEU A 313 12.91 -33.09 19.72
C LEU A 313 13.05 -34.06 20.91
N THR A 314 11.93 -34.43 21.51
CA THR A 314 11.90 -35.28 22.71
C THR A 314 11.80 -36.77 22.41
N HIS A 315 11.66 -37.15 21.13
CA HIS A 315 11.37 -38.51 20.68
C HIS A 315 10.10 -39.14 21.30
N ARG A 316 9.11 -38.33 21.70
CA ARG A 316 7.88 -38.80 22.38
C ARG A 316 6.63 -38.48 21.55
N ARG A 317 6.22 -39.41 20.67
CA ARG A 317 4.99 -39.27 19.85
C ARG A 317 3.72 -39.04 20.69
N ARG A 318 3.69 -39.60 21.92
CA ARG A 318 2.58 -39.42 22.86
C ARG A 318 2.31 -37.96 23.26
N LEU A 319 3.25 -37.03 23.05
CA LEU A 319 3.07 -35.61 23.36
C LEU A 319 2.21 -34.88 22.31
N VAL A 320 2.07 -35.41 21.09
CA VAL A 320 1.38 -34.70 20.00
C VAL A 320 -0.08 -34.44 20.35
N ALA A 321 -0.82 -35.47 20.77
CA ALA A 321 -2.24 -35.35 21.08
C ALA A 321 -2.53 -34.36 22.23
N PRO A 322 -1.95 -34.50 23.45
CA PRO A 322 -2.25 -33.59 24.55
C PRO A 322 -1.84 -32.14 24.25
N LEU A 323 -0.69 -31.90 23.61
CA LEU A 323 -0.26 -30.55 23.26
C LEU A 323 -1.11 -29.91 22.16
N THR A 324 -1.58 -30.69 21.17
CA THR A 324 -2.51 -30.18 20.15
C THR A 324 -3.83 -29.76 20.77
N ILE A 325 -4.33 -30.51 21.75
CA ILE A 325 -5.56 -30.18 22.48
C ILE A 325 -5.38 -28.88 23.27
N VAL A 326 -4.31 -28.77 24.06
CA VAL A 326 -4.04 -27.59 24.89
C VAL A 326 -3.84 -26.33 24.04
N LEU A 327 -2.97 -26.39 23.02
CA LEU A 327 -2.73 -25.24 22.15
C LEU A 327 -3.93 -24.94 21.23
N GLY A 328 -4.71 -25.96 20.86
CA GLY A 328 -5.96 -25.78 20.13
C GLY A 328 -7.00 -25.03 20.95
N ALA A 329 -7.16 -25.36 22.23
CA ALA A 329 -8.01 -24.61 23.15
C ALA A 329 -7.54 -23.15 23.30
N ALA A 330 -6.23 -22.92 23.38
CA ALA A 330 -5.67 -21.56 23.39
C ALA A 330 -5.96 -20.78 22.10
N ALA A 331 -5.89 -21.42 20.93
CA ALA A 331 -6.24 -20.79 19.65
C ALA A 331 -7.73 -20.43 19.56
N VAL A 332 -8.63 -21.27 20.09
CA VAL A 332 -10.07 -20.98 20.18
C VAL A 332 -10.34 -19.83 21.16
N ALA A 333 -9.65 -19.79 22.30
CA ALA A 333 -9.76 -18.67 23.24
C ALA A 333 -9.29 -17.36 22.58
N ALA A 334 -8.18 -17.37 21.84
CA ALA A 334 -7.70 -16.21 21.10
C ALA A 334 -8.69 -15.75 20.01
N ALA A 335 -9.34 -16.68 19.31
CA ALA A 335 -10.40 -16.39 18.36
C ALA A 335 -11.59 -15.66 19.01
N ALA A 336 -12.06 -16.13 20.16
CA ALA A 336 -13.14 -15.51 20.92
C ALA A 336 -12.76 -14.10 21.41
N ASP A 337 -11.54 -13.95 21.94
CA ASP A 337 -11.00 -12.69 22.47
C ASP A 337 -10.96 -11.59 21.40
N ARG A 338 -10.49 -11.90 20.17
CA ARG A 338 -10.42 -10.94 19.05
C ARG A 338 -11.79 -10.42 18.61
N VAL A 339 -12.84 -11.24 18.72
CA VAL A 339 -14.22 -10.83 18.44
C VAL A 339 -14.79 -10.00 19.60
N ALA A 340 -14.56 -10.44 20.84
CA ALA A 340 -15.05 -9.76 22.04
C ALA A 340 -14.48 -8.34 22.21
N GLU A 341 -13.21 -8.13 21.85
CA GLU A 341 -12.53 -6.82 21.88
C GLU A 341 -12.87 -5.93 20.65
N GLY A 342 -13.67 -6.42 19.71
CA GLY A 342 -14.01 -5.67 18.50
C GLY A 342 -12.85 -5.44 17.54
N LEU A 343 -11.79 -6.26 17.58
CA LEU A 343 -10.63 -6.15 16.68
C LEU A 343 -10.87 -6.76 15.30
N HIS A 344 -11.73 -7.77 15.22
CA HIS A 344 -12.08 -8.50 14.00
C HIS A 344 -13.54 -8.95 14.01
N TRP A 345 -14.13 -9.12 12.83
CA TRP A 345 -15.43 -9.76 12.68
C TRP A 345 -15.34 -11.29 12.88
N PRO A 346 -16.41 -11.96 13.35
CA PRO A 346 -16.45 -13.42 13.51
C PRO A 346 -16.00 -14.19 12.26
N THR A 347 -16.41 -13.77 11.07
CA THR A 347 -15.98 -14.40 9.82
C THR A 347 -14.51 -14.16 9.47
N ASP A 348 -13.88 -13.05 9.91
CA ASP A 348 -12.44 -12.83 9.74
C ASP A 348 -11.62 -13.86 10.53
N VAL A 349 -12.11 -14.18 11.72
CA VAL A 349 -11.54 -15.19 12.62
C VAL A 349 -11.78 -16.60 12.08
N LEU A 350 -12.99 -16.90 11.58
CA LEU A 350 -13.29 -18.20 10.95
C LEU A 350 -12.49 -18.41 9.66
N GLY A 351 -12.33 -17.37 8.84
CA GLY A 351 -11.48 -17.39 7.65
C GLY A 351 -10.03 -17.68 8.00
N GLY A 352 -9.49 -16.97 8.99
CA GLY A 352 -8.14 -17.21 9.50
C GLY A 352 -7.96 -18.63 10.06
N ALA A 353 -8.92 -19.12 10.83
CA ALA A 353 -8.88 -20.47 11.41
C ALA A 353 -8.94 -21.56 10.33
N GLY A 354 -9.80 -21.40 9.32
CA GLY A 354 -9.94 -22.33 8.20
C GLY A 354 -8.67 -22.43 7.36
N ILE A 355 -8.05 -21.28 7.03
CA ILE A 355 -6.77 -21.22 6.31
C ILE A 355 -5.67 -21.90 7.15
N GLY A 356 -5.56 -21.55 8.43
CA GLY A 356 -4.59 -22.17 9.35
C GLY A 356 -4.77 -23.69 9.46
N LEU A 357 -6.01 -24.18 9.52
CA LEU A 357 -6.31 -25.60 9.62
C LEU A 357 -5.91 -26.35 8.34
N ALA A 358 -6.17 -25.78 7.16
CA ALA A 358 -5.71 -26.35 5.90
C ALA A 358 -4.18 -26.50 5.88
N LEU A 359 -3.46 -25.46 6.31
CA LEU A 359 -1.99 -25.48 6.36
C LEU A 359 -1.46 -26.55 7.33
N VAL A 360 -2.07 -26.69 8.51
CA VAL A 360 -1.68 -27.71 9.51
C VAL A 360 -1.96 -29.13 9.00
N LEU A 361 -3.12 -29.37 8.38
CA LEU A 361 -3.47 -30.68 7.85
C LEU A 361 -2.57 -31.08 6.68
N GLY A 362 -2.24 -30.12 5.81
CA GLY A 362 -1.24 -30.32 4.75
C GLY A 362 0.15 -30.63 5.30
N ALA A 363 0.58 -29.89 6.33
CA ALA A 363 1.85 -30.13 7.00
C ALA A 363 1.91 -31.50 7.68
N ARG A 364 0.84 -31.92 8.39
CA ARG A 364 0.72 -33.27 8.96
C ARG A 364 0.73 -34.35 7.89
N TRP A 365 0.04 -34.13 6.77
CA TRP A 365 0.05 -35.06 5.65
C TRP A 365 1.47 -35.28 5.09
N VAL A 366 2.31 -34.23 5.06
CA VAL A 366 3.73 -34.34 4.68
C VAL A 366 4.55 -35.06 5.75
N VAL A 367 4.40 -34.70 7.03
CA VAL A 367 5.17 -35.26 8.15
C VAL A 367 4.78 -36.71 8.45
N GLU A 368 3.55 -37.12 8.22
CA GLU A 368 3.17 -38.53 8.40
C GLU A 368 3.55 -39.40 7.19
N ARG A 369 4.05 -38.80 6.11
CA ARG A 369 4.45 -39.52 4.90
C ARG A 369 5.82 -40.19 5.10
N PRO A 370 5.89 -41.54 5.12
CA PRO A 370 7.11 -42.30 5.39
C PRO A 370 8.28 -41.98 4.44
N ARG A 371 7.96 -41.73 3.17
CA ARG A 371 8.93 -41.32 2.14
C ARG A 371 9.61 -39.97 2.42
N ALA A 372 8.96 -39.08 3.16
CA ALA A 372 9.51 -37.77 3.52
C ALA A 372 10.70 -37.90 4.52
N HIS A 373 10.82 -39.05 5.18
CA HIS A 373 11.83 -39.30 6.22
C HIS A 373 12.97 -40.23 5.81
N VAL A 374 12.97 -40.74 4.57
CA VAL A 374 14.00 -41.69 4.07
C VAL A 374 15.42 -41.12 4.19
N ALA A 375 15.58 -39.81 4.10
CA ALA A 375 16.87 -39.13 4.26
C ALA A 375 17.14 -38.60 5.67
N CYS A 376 16.27 -38.89 6.66
CA CYS A 376 16.42 -38.44 8.04
C CYS A 376 17.18 -39.49 8.86
N ARG A 377 18.25 -39.09 9.56
CA ARG A 377 19.00 -39.98 10.46
C ARG A 377 18.40 -39.91 11.86
N GLY A 378 17.89 -41.03 12.36
CA GLY A 378 17.38 -41.13 13.72
C GLY A 378 16.22 -40.18 14.03
N CYS A 379 15.34 -39.88 13.07
CA CYS A 379 14.17 -39.06 13.34
C CYS A 379 13.01 -39.92 13.85
N LEU A 380 12.17 -39.33 14.71
CA LEU A 380 11.01 -40.00 15.29
C LEU A 380 10.05 -40.60 14.25
N TRP A 381 10.07 -40.09 13.03
CA TRP A 381 9.14 -40.40 11.94
C TRP A 381 9.74 -41.30 10.85
N SER A 382 11.02 -41.72 10.98
CA SER A 382 11.67 -42.60 10.00
C SER A 382 11.20 -44.05 10.18
N PRO A 383 10.80 -44.76 9.11
CA PRO A 383 10.43 -46.17 9.18
C PRO A 383 11.64 -47.11 9.25
N HIS A 384 12.85 -46.66 8.90
CA HIS A 384 14.03 -47.51 8.75
C HIS A 384 15.22 -46.90 9.51
N SER A 385 15.80 -47.69 10.42
CA SER A 385 17.13 -47.46 10.98
C SER A 385 18.16 -47.96 9.97
N HIS A 386 18.85 -47.03 9.31
CA HIS A 386 19.97 -47.26 8.40
C HIS A 386 19.59 -47.87 7.04
N LEU A 387 19.73 -47.08 5.96
CA LEU A 387 20.53 -47.43 4.76
C LEU A 387 20.34 -46.43 3.59
N ARG A 388 21.49 -46.14 2.96
CA ARG A 388 21.77 -45.55 1.62
C ARG A 388 21.71 -44.03 1.42
N SER A 389 22.85 -43.52 0.95
CA SER A 389 23.04 -42.19 0.36
C SER A 389 22.54 -42.17 -1.10
N PRO A 390 21.86 -41.10 -1.57
CA PRO A 390 21.50 -40.98 -2.98
C PRO A 390 22.68 -40.49 -3.83
N ALA A 391 22.83 -41.08 -5.01
CA ALA A 391 23.74 -40.65 -6.07
C ALA A 391 23.33 -39.26 -6.64
N PRO A 392 24.29 -38.44 -7.11
CA PRO A 392 24.02 -37.11 -7.67
C PRO A 392 23.25 -37.15 -9.00
N ARG A 393 22.32 -36.20 -9.20
CA ARG A 393 21.43 -36.09 -10.39
C ARG A 393 21.21 -34.62 -10.84
N GLY A 394 22.17 -33.73 -10.59
CA GLY A 394 22.03 -32.30 -10.90
C GLY A 394 21.92 -32.00 -12.40
N ALA A 395 21.30 -30.87 -12.76
CA ALA A 395 21.06 -30.44 -14.14
C ALA A 395 22.29 -29.77 -14.79
N ILE A 396 23.16 -29.12 -14.00
CA ILE A 396 24.45 -28.61 -14.48
C ILE A 396 25.57 -29.45 -13.85
N PRO A 397 26.44 -30.07 -14.66
CA PRO A 397 27.56 -30.84 -14.15
C PRO A 397 28.64 -29.90 -13.59
N LEU A 398 28.71 -29.79 -12.27
CA LEU A 398 29.85 -29.19 -11.57
C LEU A 398 30.78 -30.32 -11.10
N SER A 399 32.09 -30.18 -11.35
CA SER A 399 33.08 -31.03 -10.69
C SER A 399 33.03 -30.80 -9.17
N VAL A 400 33.46 -31.78 -8.37
CA VAL A 400 33.49 -31.63 -6.90
C VAL A 400 34.30 -30.39 -6.48
N SER A 401 35.41 -30.14 -7.16
CA SER A 401 36.23 -28.94 -7.01
C SER A 401 35.49 -27.66 -7.43
N GLY A 402 34.75 -27.69 -8.54
CA GLY A 402 33.93 -26.56 -8.99
C GLY A 402 32.82 -26.18 -8.01
N ALA A 403 32.12 -27.16 -7.43
CA ALA A 403 31.08 -26.92 -6.43
C ALA A 403 31.65 -26.33 -5.12
N GLN A 404 32.86 -26.74 -4.72
CA GLN A 404 33.58 -26.18 -3.56
C GLN A 404 34.02 -24.72 -3.81
N ILE A 405 34.49 -24.42 -5.02
CA ILE A 405 34.88 -23.05 -5.41
C ILE A 405 33.66 -22.12 -5.43
N VAL A 406 32.55 -22.53 -6.06
CA VAL A 406 31.29 -21.74 -6.07
C VAL A 406 30.80 -21.51 -4.64
N ARG A 407 30.91 -22.51 -3.77
CA ARG A 407 30.54 -22.41 -2.36
C ARG A 407 31.44 -21.43 -1.60
N LEU A 408 32.75 -21.44 -1.85
CA LEU A 408 33.67 -20.47 -1.26
C LEU A 408 33.28 -19.04 -1.68
N PHE A 409 33.06 -18.80 -2.98
CA PHE A 409 32.60 -17.51 -3.48
C PHE A 409 31.27 -17.07 -2.89
N ALA A 410 30.34 -18.01 -2.63
CA ALA A 410 29.07 -17.71 -2.01
C ALA A 410 29.24 -17.17 -0.58
N HIS A 411 30.14 -17.75 0.22
CA HIS A 411 30.38 -17.27 1.58
C HIS A 411 31.21 -15.97 1.62
N LEU A 412 32.18 -15.82 0.71
CA LEU A 412 32.94 -14.58 0.55
C LEU A 412 32.02 -13.42 0.13
N SER A 413 31.12 -13.66 -0.83
CA SER A 413 30.13 -12.66 -1.24
C SER A 413 29.12 -12.35 -0.13
N ALA A 414 28.66 -13.33 0.65
CA ALA A 414 27.79 -13.07 1.79
C ALA A 414 28.47 -12.20 2.87
N GLY A 415 29.75 -12.48 3.16
CA GLY A 415 30.56 -11.66 4.05
C GLY A 415 30.76 -10.25 3.51
N ALA A 416 31.07 -10.12 2.21
CA ALA A 416 31.20 -8.83 1.55
C ALA A 416 29.90 -8.03 1.61
N VAL A 417 28.74 -8.62 1.27
CA VAL A 417 27.43 -7.96 1.35
C VAL A 417 27.13 -7.51 2.78
N ALA A 418 27.33 -8.36 3.79
CA ALA A 418 27.06 -8.01 5.18
C ALA A 418 27.97 -6.88 5.69
N VAL A 419 29.28 -6.94 5.37
CA VAL A 419 30.25 -5.91 5.76
C VAL A 419 29.98 -4.60 5.03
N THR A 420 29.73 -4.63 3.72
CA THR A 420 29.39 -3.44 2.93
C THR A 420 28.12 -2.79 3.46
N LEU A 421 27.07 -3.56 3.74
CA LEU A 421 25.84 -3.02 4.34
C LEU A 421 26.13 -2.40 5.71
N ALA A 422 26.82 -3.11 6.61
CA ALA A 422 27.12 -2.60 7.94
C ALA A 422 28.00 -1.34 7.92
N VAL A 423 29.03 -1.30 7.07
CA VAL A 423 29.92 -0.16 6.92
C VAL A 423 29.15 1.02 6.33
N LEU A 424 28.45 0.84 5.20
CA LEU A 424 27.68 1.93 4.59
C LEU A 424 26.65 2.52 5.55
N THR A 425 25.89 1.66 6.25
CA THR A 425 24.91 2.07 7.25
C THR A 425 25.54 2.88 8.40
N VAL A 426 26.78 2.57 8.82
CA VAL A 426 27.44 3.24 9.96
C VAL A 426 28.26 4.47 9.54
N THR A 427 28.91 4.45 8.37
CA THR A 427 29.90 5.47 7.99
C THR A 427 29.37 6.56 7.08
N VAL A 428 28.47 6.21 6.14
CA VAL A 428 27.98 7.15 5.12
C VAL A 428 26.50 7.45 5.33
N GLY A 429 25.75 6.53 5.93
CA GLY A 429 24.31 6.48 5.71
C GLY A 429 24.02 6.06 4.27
N VAL A 430 22.79 5.64 4.02
CA VAL A 430 22.36 5.28 2.66
C VAL A 430 21.98 6.59 1.95
N PRO A 431 22.45 6.87 0.71
CA PRO A 431 22.20 8.15 0.04
C PRO A 431 20.71 8.47 0.00
N SER A 432 20.30 9.63 0.52
CA SER A 432 18.88 9.99 0.61
C SER A 432 18.21 10.07 -0.76
N SER A 433 16.89 9.92 -0.76
CA SER A 433 16.08 10.22 -1.95
C SER A 433 16.33 11.66 -2.37
N GLY A 434 16.13 11.96 -3.67
CA GLY A 434 16.10 13.36 -4.11
C GLY A 434 14.99 14.21 -3.46
N GLU A 435 14.14 13.59 -2.62
CA GLU A 435 13.11 14.24 -1.81
C GLU A 435 13.39 14.18 -0.28
N GLY A 436 14.58 13.78 0.21
CA GLY A 436 14.91 13.66 1.64
C GLY A 436 14.63 12.29 2.30
N PHE A 437 14.60 12.24 3.64
CA PHE A 437 14.39 11.04 4.48
C PHE A 437 12.91 10.84 4.87
N VAL A 438 12.42 9.59 4.90
CA VAL A 438 11.02 9.30 5.28
C VAL A 438 10.88 8.83 6.72
N PHE A 439 11.78 7.96 7.21
CA PHE A 439 11.73 7.44 8.57
C PHE A 439 12.86 7.97 9.46
N GLY A 440 13.89 8.54 8.83
CA GLY A 440 15.05 9.08 9.49
C GLY A 440 15.99 7.98 10.00
N SER A 441 17.21 8.40 10.32
CA SER A 441 18.30 7.49 10.71
C SER A 441 17.99 6.65 11.96
N ALA A 442 17.13 7.13 12.86
CA ALA A 442 16.73 6.43 14.08
C ALA A 442 15.97 5.12 13.83
N VAL A 443 15.27 5.00 12.70
CA VAL A 443 14.52 3.80 12.31
C VAL A 443 15.24 3.03 11.21
N GLU A 444 15.84 3.73 10.25
CA GLU A 444 16.55 3.11 9.12
C GLU A 444 17.78 2.32 9.57
N THR A 445 18.61 2.90 10.45
CA THR A 445 19.85 2.26 10.91
C THR A 445 19.59 0.93 11.60
N PRO A 446 18.67 0.81 12.58
CA PRO A 446 18.35 -0.48 13.19
C PRO A 446 17.80 -1.51 12.21
N VAL A 447 16.95 -1.11 11.25
CA VAL A 447 16.36 -2.01 10.26
C VAL A 447 17.44 -2.57 9.33
N GLN A 448 18.32 -1.72 8.81
CA GLN A 448 19.41 -2.14 7.93
C GLN A 448 20.42 -3.05 8.64
N LEU A 449 20.81 -2.73 9.88
CA LEU A 449 21.69 -3.57 10.69
C LEU A 449 21.04 -4.93 11.02
N ALA A 450 19.73 -4.96 11.30
CA ALA A 450 18.99 -6.21 11.49
C ALA A 450 19.03 -7.08 10.23
N LEU A 451 18.81 -6.49 9.04
CA LEU A 451 18.87 -7.21 7.77
C LEU A 451 20.29 -7.72 7.47
N ALA A 452 21.34 -6.93 7.73
CA ALA A 452 22.74 -7.38 7.64
C ALA A 452 23.04 -8.54 8.60
N GLY A 453 22.45 -8.51 9.80
CA GLY A 453 22.48 -9.62 10.75
C GLY A 453 21.83 -10.89 10.20
N VAL A 454 20.67 -10.78 9.54
CA VAL A 454 19.99 -11.92 8.90
C VAL A 454 20.83 -12.51 7.76
N VAL A 455 21.47 -11.67 6.93
CA VAL A 455 22.41 -12.14 5.89
C VAL A 455 23.56 -12.92 6.51
N SER A 456 24.13 -12.41 7.60
CA SER A 456 25.23 -13.06 8.33
C SER A 456 24.83 -14.41 8.93
N ILE A 457 23.65 -14.48 9.56
CA ILE A 457 23.07 -15.73 10.08
C ILE A 457 22.82 -16.73 8.94
N GLY A 458 22.27 -16.26 7.81
CA GLY A 458 22.05 -17.07 6.62
C GLY A 458 23.36 -17.66 6.09
N ALA A 459 24.43 -16.86 6.03
CA ALA A 459 25.77 -17.29 5.61
C ALA A 459 26.38 -18.33 6.56
N LEU A 460 26.19 -18.18 7.87
CA LEU A 460 26.65 -19.17 8.85
C LEU A 460 25.84 -20.48 8.73
N LEU A 461 24.52 -20.38 8.55
CA LEU A 461 23.67 -21.55 8.38
C LEU A 461 23.96 -22.29 7.09
N SER A 462 24.36 -21.61 5.99
CA SER A 462 24.70 -22.27 4.71
C SER A 462 25.92 -23.20 4.79
N TRP A 463 26.77 -23.07 5.80
CA TRP A 463 27.87 -24.02 6.05
C TRP A 463 27.37 -25.43 6.34
N ARG A 464 26.17 -25.56 6.92
CA ARG A 464 25.56 -26.85 7.25
C ARG A 464 24.29 -27.13 6.46
N TRP A 465 23.57 -26.08 6.07
CA TRP A 465 22.23 -26.06 5.49
C TRP A 465 22.16 -25.07 4.32
N GLU A 466 22.85 -25.37 3.22
CA GLU A 466 23.01 -24.49 2.04
C GLU A 466 21.69 -23.84 1.57
N ALA A 467 20.61 -24.62 1.43
CA ALA A 467 19.32 -24.10 0.98
C ALA A 467 18.66 -23.15 2.01
N LEU A 468 18.76 -23.45 3.31
CA LEU A 468 18.19 -22.61 4.35
C LEU A 468 18.92 -21.27 4.43
N GLY A 469 20.26 -21.32 4.39
CA GLY A 469 21.08 -20.11 4.37
C GLY A 469 20.80 -19.24 3.15
N ALA A 470 20.70 -19.86 1.96
CA ALA A 470 20.37 -19.14 0.73
C ALA A 470 18.98 -18.48 0.75
N VAL A 471 17.97 -19.17 1.31
CA VAL A 471 16.61 -18.59 1.45
C VAL A 471 16.62 -17.40 2.42
N LEU A 472 17.32 -17.50 3.55
CA LEU A 472 17.42 -16.40 4.51
C LEU A 472 18.10 -15.16 3.90
N ILE A 473 19.19 -15.36 3.17
CA ILE A 473 19.89 -14.26 2.47
C ILE A 473 18.97 -13.65 1.39
N ALA A 474 18.26 -14.49 0.61
CA ALA A 474 17.32 -14.01 -0.42
C ALA A 474 16.13 -13.21 0.17
N LEU A 475 15.58 -13.65 1.30
CA LEU A 475 14.53 -12.93 2.01
C LEU A 475 15.04 -11.60 2.56
N ALA A 476 16.23 -11.58 3.18
CA ALA A 476 16.83 -10.34 3.67
C ALA A 476 17.09 -9.36 2.51
N ALA A 477 17.58 -9.84 1.37
CA ALA A 477 17.78 -9.04 0.17
C ALA A 477 16.45 -8.48 -0.41
N THR A 478 15.38 -9.28 -0.39
CA THR A 478 14.03 -8.86 -0.80
C THR A 478 13.50 -7.76 0.12
N MET A 479 13.59 -7.95 1.43
CA MET A 479 13.15 -6.96 2.42
C MET A 479 13.97 -5.68 2.33
N LEU A 480 15.28 -5.78 2.12
CA LEU A 480 16.16 -4.65 1.89
C LEU A 480 15.74 -3.87 0.64
N GLY A 481 15.41 -4.55 -0.46
CA GLY A 481 14.90 -3.89 -1.66
C GLY A 481 13.58 -3.16 -1.43
N ILE A 482 12.60 -3.79 -0.79
CA ILE A 482 11.30 -3.16 -0.50
C ILE A 482 11.49 -1.95 0.43
N PHE A 483 12.34 -2.09 1.46
CA PHE A 483 12.65 -0.99 2.38
C PHE A 483 13.39 0.15 1.67
N ALA A 484 14.35 -0.17 0.81
CA ALA A 484 15.07 0.82 0.00
C ALA A 484 14.12 1.60 -0.93
N ALA A 485 12.97 1.06 -1.31
CA ALA A 485 11.99 1.79 -2.12
C ALA A 485 11.28 2.94 -1.39
N VAL A 486 11.53 3.09 -0.10
CA VAL A 486 11.15 4.28 0.68
C VAL A 486 12.07 5.47 0.38
N GLU A 487 13.28 5.22 -0.11
CA GLU A 487 14.24 6.28 -0.41
C GLU A 487 14.65 6.30 -1.88
N TYR A 488 14.41 5.21 -2.60
CA TYR A 488 14.88 5.04 -3.95
C TYR A 488 13.76 4.69 -4.90
N GLN A 489 13.92 5.12 -6.16
CA GLN A 489 13.09 4.61 -7.23
C GLN A 489 13.16 3.07 -7.28
N PRO A 490 12.05 2.39 -7.62
CA PRO A 490 11.97 0.92 -7.59
C PRO A 490 13.08 0.20 -8.36
N ILE A 491 13.66 0.83 -9.39
CA ILE A 491 14.76 0.25 -10.16
C ILE A 491 16.07 0.13 -9.36
N TYR A 492 16.41 1.14 -8.56
CA TYR A 492 17.61 1.11 -7.71
C TYR A 492 17.41 0.18 -6.52
N ALA A 493 16.21 0.19 -5.94
CA ALA A 493 15.78 -0.76 -4.93
C ALA A 493 15.90 -2.21 -5.41
N MET A 494 15.52 -2.46 -6.67
CA MET A 494 15.69 -3.77 -7.32
C MET A 494 17.17 -4.12 -7.54
N ALA A 495 17.98 -3.16 -7.99
CA ALA A 495 19.42 -3.37 -8.18
C ALA A 495 20.12 -3.73 -6.86
N LEU A 496 19.77 -3.04 -5.76
CA LEU A 496 20.26 -3.33 -4.42
C LEU A 496 19.86 -4.74 -3.96
N ALA A 497 18.58 -5.10 -4.12
CA ALA A 497 18.10 -6.45 -3.80
C ALA A 497 18.80 -7.52 -4.63
N GLY A 498 19.00 -7.27 -5.94
CA GLY A 498 19.71 -8.17 -6.84
C GLY A 498 21.16 -8.40 -6.40
N GLY A 499 21.88 -7.33 -6.07
CA GLY A 499 23.24 -7.37 -5.55
C GLY A 499 23.34 -8.15 -4.23
N ALA A 500 22.45 -7.85 -3.28
CA ALA A 500 22.38 -8.54 -1.99
C ALA A 500 21.98 -10.03 -2.12
N MET A 501 21.35 -10.43 -3.22
CA MET A 501 20.93 -11.81 -3.47
C MET A 501 21.98 -12.67 -4.19
N VAL A 502 23.10 -12.10 -4.64
CA VAL A 502 24.22 -12.83 -5.28
C VAL A 502 24.70 -14.04 -4.44
N PRO A 503 24.90 -13.93 -3.12
CA PRO A 503 25.33 -15.08 -2.32
C PRO A 503 24.32 -16.23 -2.34
N SER A 504 23.01 -15.90 -2.32
CA SER A 504 21.93 -16.87 -2.42
C SER A 504 21.95 -17.62 -3.76
N VAL A 505 22.17 -16.91 -4.87
CA VAL A 505 22.27 -17.50 -6.21
C VAL A 505 23.47 -18.44 -6.30
N LEU A 506 24.63 -18.03 -5.77
CA LEU A 506 25.82 -18.88 -5.74
C LEU A 506 25.62 -20.13 -4.87
N LEU A 507 24.94 -20.00 -3.72
CA LEU A 507 24.55 -21.15 -2.89
C LEU A 507 23.58 -22.07 -3.62
N TRP A 508 22.62 -21.54 -4.37
CA TRP A 508 21.70 -22.32 -5.21
C TRP A 508 22.44 -23.08 -6.32
N LEU A 509 23.42 -22.44 -6.96
CA LEU A 509 24.28 -23.06 -7.98
C LEU A 509 25.15 -24.19 -7.40
N SER A 510 25.70 -24.01 -6.20
CA SER A 510 26.44 -25.08 -5.50
C SER A 510 25.50 -26.21 -5.06
N TRP A 511 24.30 -25.87 -4.59
CA TRP A 511 23.34 -26.84 -4.06
C TRP A 511 22.71 -27.74 -5.12
N GLN A 512 22.50 -27.22 -6.34
CA GLN A 512 21.75 -27.91 -7.39
C GLN A 512 22.38 -29.22 -7.89
N HIS A 513 23.70 -29.39 -7.76
CA HIS A 513 24.41 -30.55 -8.32
C HIS A 513 23.98 -31.88 -7.66
N ARG A 514 23.26 -31.82 -6.52
CA ARG A 514 22.77 -32.96 -5.73
C ARG A 514 21.24 -33.12 -5.77
N ARG A 515 20.55 -32.42 -6.68
CA ARG A 515 19.08 -32.27 -6.68
C ARG A 515 18.42 -32.69 -7.99
N THR A 516 17.14 -32.99 -7.90
CA THR A 516 16.28 -33.39 -9.03
C THR A 516 15.80 -32.17 -9.81
N ALA A 517 15.47 -32.34 -11.10
CA ALA A 517 14.94 -31.26 -11.95
C ALA A 517 13.69 -30.57 -11.36
N LEU A 518 12.84 -31.32 -10.65
CA LEU A 518 11.67 -30.76 -9.96
C LEU A 518 12.06 -29.83 -8.80
N GLU A 519 13.08 -30.19 -8.01
CA GLU A 519 13.60 -29.32 -6.93
C GLU A 519 14.22 -28.04 -7.50
N LEU A 520 14.87 -28.12 -8.66
CA LEU A 520 15.42 -26.95 -9.36
C LEU A 520 14.34 -26.05 -9.95
N LEU A 521 13.27 -26.63 -10.49
CA LEU A 521 12.12 -25.88 -10.96
C LEU A 521 11.43 -25.13 -9.81
N VAL A 522 11.21 -25.80 -8.67
CA VAL A 522 10.66 -25.16 -7.46
C VAL A 522 11.53 -24.00 -7.00
N LEU A 523 12.85 -24.18 -7.02
CA LEU A 523 13.80 -23.14 -6.64
C LEU A 523 13.71 -21.93 -7.58
N ALA A 524 13.73 -22.15 -8.89
CA ALA A 524 13.59 -21.10 -9.89
C ALA A 524 12.28 -20.32 -9.72
N ILE A 525 11.17 -21.03 -9.46
CA ILE A 525 9.87 -20.41 -9.18
C ILE A 525 9.95 -19.54 -7.93
N VAL A 526 10.53 -20.03 -6.83
CA VAL A 526 10.67 -19.27 -5.57
C VAL A 526 11.52 -18.02 -5.78
N THR A 527 12.64 -18.12 -6.50
CA THR A 527 13.50 -16.96 -6.80
C THR A 527 12.77 -15.92 -7.65
N LEU A 528 12.02 -16.36 -8.68
CA LEU A 528 11.21 -15.47 -9.52
C LEU A 528 10.09 -14.80 -8.71
N LEU A 529 9.45 -15.53 -7.79
CA LEU A 529 8.43 -14.99 -6.90
C LEU A 529 9.02 -13.94 -5.94
N LEU A 530 10.22 -14.17 -5.40
CA LEU A 530 10.90 -13.19 -4.54
C LEU A 530 11.27 -11.93 -5.32
N LEU A 531 11.86 -12.06 -6.52
CA LEU A 531 12.16 -10.90 -7.38
C LEU A 531 10.88 -10.15 -7.77
N GLY A 532 9.83 -10.87 -8.16
CA GLY A 532 8.52 -10.28 -8.47
C GLY A 532 7.91 -9.57 -7.25
N ALA A 533 7.99 -10.17 -6.06
CA ALA A 533 7.54 -9.57 -4.82
C ALA A 533 8.35 -8.33 -4.45
N THR A 534 9.66 -8.32 -4.66
CA THR A 534 10.49 -7.11 -4.50
C THR A 534 10.03 -6.02 -5.45
N TRP A 535 9.79 -6.32 -6.73
CA TRP A 535 9.36 -5.31 -7.70
C TRP A 535 8.02 -4.70 -7.33
N VAL A 536 7.04 -5.55 -7.06
CA VAL A 536 5.69 -5.12 -6.70
C VAL A 536 5.72 -4.38 -5.38
N GLY A 537 6.40 -4.92 -4.36
CA GLY A 537 6.54 -4.29 -3.04
C GLY A 537 7.23 -2.94 -3.12
N ALA A 538 8.39 -2.86 -3.79
CA ALA A 538 9.12 -1.62 -3.99
C ALA A 538 8.28 -0.57 -4.75
N SER A 539 7.62 -0.97 -5.84
CA SER A 539 6.78 -0.07 -6.62
C SER A 539 5.60 0.46 -5.82
N ARG A 540 4.98 -0.38 -4.99
CA ARG A 540 3.84 0.02 -4.15
C ARG A 540 4.27 0.94 -3.01
N VAL A 541 5.35 0.61 -2.32
CA VAL A 541 5.90 1.45 -1.25
C VAL A 541 6.29 2.82 -1.83
N TYR A 542 7.07 2.85 -2.92
CA TYR A 542 7.45 4.10 -3.56
C TYR A 542 6.24 4.91 -4.01
N ALA A 543 5.22 4.27 -4.60
CA ALA A 543 4.02 4.95 -5.05
C ALA A 543 3.19 5.57 -3.89
N ILE A 544 3.19 4.94 -2.72
CA ILE A 544 2.48 5.47 -1.53
C ILE A 544 3.12 6.78 -1.04
N TYR A 545 4.45 6.86 -1.05
CA TYR A 545 5.17 8.01 -0.49
C TYR A 545 5.49 9.11 -1.52
N PHE A 546 5.73 8.73 -2.78
CA PHE A 546 6.25 9.63 -3.82
C PHE A 546 5.53 9.52 -5.17
N GLY A 547 4.61 8.56 -5.30
CA GLY A 547 3.88 8.34 -6.54
C GLY A 547 2.99 9.51 -6.92
N PRO A 548 2.66 9.66 -8.22
CA PRO A 548 1.67 10.64 -8.64
C PRO A 548 0.32 10.34 -8.01
N THR A 549 -0.24 11.33 -7.33
CA THR A 549 -1.57 11.26 -6.70
C THR A 549 -2.71 11.42 -7.70
N HIS A 550 -2.40 11.82 -8.92
CA HIS A 550 -3.31 12.05 -10.04
C HIS A 550 -2.53 11.97 -11.38
N PRO A 551 -3.20 11.97 -12.55
CA PRO A 551 -2.53 11.89 -13.85
C PRO A 551 -1.50 13.00 -14.06
N GLU A 552 -0.52 12.74 -14.93
CA GLU A 552 0.42 13.75 -15.40
C GLU A 552 -0.27 14.76 -16.35
N SER A 553 0.32 15.94 -16.46
CA SER A 553 -0.07 17.04 -17.33
C SER A 553 0.01 16.64 -18.80
N THR A 554 -0.93 17.19 -19.56
CA THR A 554 -1.04 17.05 -21.01
C THR A 554 -0.23 18.12 -21.77
N ALA A 555 0.39 19.07 -21.06
CA ALA A 555 1.20 20.11 -21.66
C ALA A 555 2.39 19.51 -22.44
N PRO A 556 2.64 19.98 -23.68
CA PRO A 556 3.75 19.46 -24.47
C PRO A 556 5.10 19.93 -23.94
N ALA A 557 6.10 19.06 -24.01
CA ALA A 557 7.49 19.46 -23.80
C ALA A 557 7.94 20.35 -24.95
N LEU A 558 8.31 21.60 -24.64
CA LEU A 558 8.79 22.57 -25.63
C LEU A 558 10.31 22.45 -25.79
N ALA A 559 10.78 22.50 -27.04
CA ALA A 559 12.21 22.44 -27.36
C ALA A 559 12.96 23.67 -26.83
N VAL A 560 14.22 23.46 -26.47
CA VAL A 560 15.15 24.52 -26.08
C VAL A 560 15.96 24.94 -27.30
N ASP A 561 15.81 26.19 -27.73
CA ASP A 561 16.68 26.85 -28.72
C ASP A 561 17.61 27.85 -27.99
N ARG A 562 17.04 28.92 -27.42
CA ARG A 562 17.81 29.97 -26.74
C ARG A 562 17.52 30.10 -25.26
N VAL A 563 16.37 29.63 -24.81
CA VAL A 563 15.90 29.74 -23.43
C VAL A 563 15.63 28.35 -22.86
N ASP A 564 16.33 28.00 -21.77
CA ASP A 564 16.15 26.73 -21.04
C ASP A 564 14.79 26.74 -20.32
N TRP A 565 14.50 27.82 -19.60
CA TRP A 565 13.23 28.07 -18.93
C TRP A 565 12.93 29.57 -18.78
N VAL A 566 11.66 29.91 -18.64
CA VAL A 566 11.16 31.28 -18.46
C VAL A 566 9.93 31.29 -17.58
N TRP A 567 9.82 32.28 -16.71
CA TRP A 567 8.64 32.54 -15.91
C TRP A 567 8.50 34.02 -15.55
N SER A 568 7.25 34.43 -15.32
CA SER A 568 6.87 35.81 -15.02
C SER A 568 6.39 35.97 -13.58
N GLY A 569 6.55 37.16 -13.01
CA GLY A 569 6.08 37.55 -11.68
C GLY A 569 6.22 39.06 -11.46
N GLU A 570 6.19 39.50 -10.21
CA GLU A 570 6.23 40.94 -9.83
C GLU A 570 5.27 41.79 -10.69
N LEU A 571 4.01 41.37 -10.76
CA LEU A 571 2.99 42.01 -11.59
C LEU A 571 2.61 43.39 -11.02
N ARG A 572 2.64 44.42 -11.88
CA ARG A 572 2.34 45.81 -11.52
C ARG A 572 1.35 46.43 -12.52
N PRO A 573 0.63 47.50 -12.16
CA PRO A 573 -0.28 48.18 -13.08
C PRO A 573 0.39 48.63 -14.39
N ASP A 574 1.68 48.92 -14.33
CA ASP A 574 2.47 49.44 -15.44
C ASP A 574 3.52 48.43 -15.97
N GLY A 575 3.51 47.18 -15.53
CA GLY A 575 4.62 46.28 -15.84
C GLY A 575 4.59 44.90 -15.21
N LEU A 576 5.67 44.15 -15.46
CA LEU A 576 5.98 42.90 -14.78
C LEU A 576 7.49 42.63 -14.81
N THR A 577 7.91 41.57 -14.14
CA THR A 577 9.26 41.01 -14.27
C THR A 577 9.20 39.61 -14.88
N VAL A 578 10.09 39.35 -15.83
CA VAL A 578 10.30 38.03 -16.42
C VAL A 578 11.72 37.59 -16.14
N THR A 579 11.88 36.42 -15.54
CA THR A 579 13.19 35.79 -15.36
C THR A 579 13.32 34.64 -16.33
N ALA A 580 14.47 34.53 -16.99
CA ALA A 580 14.75 33.44 -17.92
C ALA A 580 16.18 32.93 -17.74
N ARG A 581 16.37 31.63 -17.93
CA ARG A 581 17.70 31.04 -18.07
C ARG A 581 18.00 30.82 -19.55
N LEU A 582 19.12 31.36 -20.01
CA LEU A 582 19.56 31.28 -21.39
C LEU A 582 20.32 29.98 -21.63
N ALA A 583 20.16 29.38 -22.81
CA ALA A 583 20.93 28.23 -23.26
C ALA A 583 22.45 28.58 -23.33
N ALA A 584 23.30 27.56 -23.32
CA ALA A 584 24.74 27.76 -23.26
C ALA A 584 25.26 28.55 -24.49
N GLY A 585 26.12 29.54 -24.25
CA GLY A 585 26.71 30.38 -25.30
C GLY A 585 26.01 31.73 -25.51
N HIS A 586 24.84 31.94 -24.92
CA HIS A 586 24.10 33.22 -24.97
C HIS A 586 24.47 34.14 -23.81
N ARG A 587 24.37 35.46 -24.03
CA ARG A 587 24.86 36.46 -23.06
C ARG A 587 23.80 37.42 -22.58
N ASP A 588 22.97 37.93 -23.48
CA ASP A 588 22.01 38.98 -23.15
C ASP A 588 20.58 38.57 -23.48
N ALA A 589 19.62 39.08 -22.70
CA ALA A 589 18.20 38.87 -22.95
C ALA A 589 17.38 40.16 -22.78
N ALA A 590 16.38 40.32 -23.63
CA ALA A 590 15.37 41.37 -23.57
C ALA A 590 13.97 40.76 -23.71
N LEU A 591 12.92 41.55 -23.52
CA LEU A 591 11.54 41.17 -23.79
C LEU A 591 11.01 41.96 -24.98
N ARG A 592 10.29 41.27 -25.85
CA ARG A 592 9.33 41.88 -26.78
C ARG A 592 7.94 41.62 -26.25
N ILE A 593 7.22 42.69 -25.93
CA ILE A 593 5.89 42.65 -25.32
C ILE A 593 4.91 43.27 -26.31
N VAL A 594 3.83 42.56 -26.63
CA VAL A 594 2.84 42.98 -27.63
C VAL A 594 1.46 42.94 -26.99
N ALA A 595 0.76 44.07 -27.00
CA ALA A 595 -0.64 44.16 -26.59
C ALA A 595 -1.57 43.51 -27.62
N ASP A 596 -2.79 43.15 -27.21
CA ASP A 596 -3.80 42.59 -28.12
C ASP A 596 -4.18 43.54 -29.28
N ASP A 597 -3.97 44.86 -29.12
CA ASP A 597 -4.17 45.86 -30.18
C ASP A 597 -2.99 46.01 -31.15
N GLY A 598 -1.92 45.23 -30.96
CA GLY A 598 -0.70 45.25 -31.77
C GLY A 598 0.37 46.24 -31.29
N THR A 599 0.12 47.04 -30.25
CA THR A 599 1.15 47.92 -29.66
C THR A 599 2.31 47.08 -29.10
N ALA A 600 3.53 47.32 -29.55
CA ALA A 600 4.71 46.61 -29.07
C ALA A 600 5.61 47.50 -28.20
N VAL A 601 6.16 46.92 -27.13
CA VAL A 601 7.16 47.50 -26.22
C VAL A 601 8.31 46.52 -26.13
N ASP A 602 9.52 46.98 -26.46
CA ASP A 602 10.75 46.19 -26.31
C ASP A 602 11.53 46.72 -25.09
N THR A 603 12.01 45.83 -24.23
CA THR A 603 12.89 46.22 -23.11
C THR A 603 14.34 46.36 -23.56
N ALA A 604 15.16 47.08 -22.79
CA ALA A 604 16.60 47.06 -22.99
C ALA A 604 17.17 45.64 -22.73
N PRO A 605 18.24 45.23 -23.44
CA PRO A 605 18.95 43.99 -23.15
C PRO A 605 19.58 44.01 -21.74
N VAL A 606 19.48 42.88 -21.05
CA VAL A 606 20.07 42.61 -19.74
C VAL A 606 21.03 41.45 -19.86
N ALA A 607 22.26 41.63 -19.38
CA ALA A 607 23.26 40.57 -19.33
C ALA A 607 22.86 39.47 -18.34
N ALA A 608 23.00 38.22 -18.75
CA ALA A 608 22.79 37.07 -17.88
C ALA A 608 23.91 36.95 -16.84
N GLY A 609 23.54 36.64 -15.60
CA GLY A 609 24.48 36.41 -14.50
C GLY A 609 25.23 35.06 -14.61
N GLU A 610 25.99 34.72 -13.57
CA GLU A 610 26.86 33.53 -13.51
C GLU A 610 26.14 32.21 -13.84
N HIS A 611 24.86 32.08 -13.46
CA HIS A 611 24.03 30.90 -13.74
C HIS A 611 23.28 30.95 -15.09
N ARG A 612 23.65 31.86 -16.00
CA ARG A 612 22.95 32.15 -17.26
C ARG A 612 21.52 32.66 -17.08
N ILE A 613 21.23 33.24 -15.91
CA ILE A 613 19.90 33.76 -15.58
C ILE A 613 19.88 35.27 -15.84
N ALA A 614 18.90 35.73 -16.62
CA ALA A 614 18.62 37.13 -16.88
C ALA A 614 17.26 37.51 -16.32
N ARG A 615 17.20 38.64 -15.59
CA ARG A 615 15.97 39.22 -15.06
C ARG A 615 15.64 40.47 -15.85
N MET A 616 14.55 40.42 -16.60
CA MET A 616 14.08 41.50 -17.47
C MET A 616 12.85 42.15 -16.85
N ARG A 617 12.94 43.44 -16.56
CA ARG A 617 11.85 44.22 -15.98
C ARG A 617 11.21 45.05 -17.09
N ALA A 618 9.90 44.91 -17.25
CA ALA A 618 9.13 45.74 -18.16
C ALA A 618 8.34 46.77 -17.37
N GLU A 619 8.31 48.00 -17.90
CA GLU A 619 7.72 49.19 -17.29
C GLU A 619 7.02 50.02 -18.37
N GLY A 620 6.18 50.97 -17.97
CA GLY A 620 5.47 51.86 -18.89
C GLY A 620 4.39 51.16 -19.73
N LEU A 621 3.93 49.97 -19.31
CA LEU A 621 2.79 49.29 -19.91
C LEU A 621 1.48 49.98 -19.49
N ARG A 622 0.41 49.79 -20.28
CA ARG A 622 -0.90 50.34 -19.96
C ARG A 622 -1.59 49.45 -18.91
N PRO A 623 -2.19 50.01 -17.86
CA PRO A 623 -3.02 49.25 -16.91
C PRO A 623 -4.20 48.55 -17.58
N GLY A 624 -4.69 47.46 -16.98
CA GLY A 624 -5.87 46.72 -17.43
C GLY A 624 -5.76 46.11 -18.84
N THR A 625 -4.53 45.93 -19.34
CA THR A 625 -4.28 45.55 -20.73
C THR A 625 -3.68 44.15 -20.79
N ARG A 626 -4.18 43.33 -21.72
CA ARG A 626 -3.64 42.00 -21.98
C ARG A 626 -2.44 42.10 -22.91
N TYR A 627 -1.39 41.37 -22.56
CA TYR A 627 -0.13 41.33 -23.28
C TYR A 627 0.32 39.89 -23.54
N ALA A 628 1.04 39.72 -24.64
CA ALA A 628 1.88 38.57 -24.92
C ALA A 628 3.35 39.00 -24.86
N TYR A 629 4.24 38.13 -24.42
CA TYR A 629 5.68 38.40 -24.42
C TYR A 629 6.51 37.24 -25.00
N THR A 630 7.63 37.61 -25.62
CA THR A 630 8.67 36.69 -26.09
C THR A 630 10.03 37.17 -25.58
N VAL A 631 10.88 36.22 -25.15
CA VAL A 631 12.27 36.53 -24.78
C VAL A 631 13.10 36.68 -26.04
N VAL A 632 13.86 37.77 -26.13
CA VAL A 632 14.78 38.08 -27.23
C VAL A 632 16.20 37.87 -26.71
N VAL A 633 16.90 36.87 -27.22
CA VAL A 633 18.24 36.48 -26.77
C VAL A 633 19.27 36.89 -27.82
N ASP A 634 20.28 37.66 -27.40
CA ASP A 634 21.31 38.23 -28.28
C ASP A 634 20.71 38.90 -29.56
N GLY A 635 19.60 39.63 -29.39
CA GLY A 635 18.87 40.31 -30.46
C GLY A 635 17.92 39.44 -31.29
N THR A 636 17.85 38.13 -31.03
CA THR A 636 16.98 37.19 -31.75
C THR A 636 15.85 36.66 -30.86
N PRO A 637 14.57 36.81 -31.24
CA PRO A 637 13.45 36.24 -30.49
C PRO A 637 13.55 34.70 -30.38
N ASP A 638 13.35 34.16 -29.18
CA ASP A 638 13.21 32.72 -28.98
C ASP A 638 11.89 32.24 -29.59
N SER A 639 11.96 31.25 -30.47
CA SER A 639 10.80 30.77 -31.23
C SER A 639 10.22 29.46 -30.70
N THR A 640 10.90 28.79 -29.76
CA THR A 640 10.58 27.40 -29.38
C THR A 640 10.09 27.26 -27.94
N ARG A 641 10.44 28.17 -27.02
CA ARG A 641 10.01 28.12 -25.62
C ARG A 641 8.60 28.65 -25.38
N GLY A 642 7.92 29.03 -26.46
CA GLY A 642 6.53 29.47 -26.47
C GLY A 642 6.35 30.95 -26.10
N ILE A 643 5.12 31.42 -26.19
CA ILE A 643 4.73 32.81 -25.91
C ILE A 643 4.15 32.87 -24.50
N GLY A 644 4.65 33.79 -23.68
CA GLY A 644 4.06 34.09 -22.39
C GLY A 644 2.93 35.12 -22.49
N ARG A 645 2.04 35.13 -21.50
CA ARG A 645 0.87 36.00 -21.46
C ARG A 645 0.63 36.51 -20.06
N PHE A 646 0.08 37.72 -19.95
CA PHE A 646 -0.35 38.30 -18.68
C PHE A 646 -1.34 39.43 -18.95
N THR A 647 -1.98 39.91 -17.88
CA THR A 647 -2.82 41.12 -17.91
C THR A 647 -2.32 42.05 -16.82
N THR A 648 -2.01 43.30 -17.15
CA THR A 648 -1.67 44.30 -16.13
C THR A 648 -2.92 44.63 -15.29
N PRO A 649 -2.79 44.74 -13.96
CA PRO A 649 -3.89 45.22 -13.12
C PRO A 649 -4.18 46.70 -13.37
N VAL A 650 -5.27 47.20 -12.79
CA VAL A 650 -5.59 48.62 -12.73
C VAL A 650 -5.49 49.13 -11.30
N ASP A 651 -5.23 50.43 -11.15
CA ASP A 651 -5.39 51.09 -9.86
C ASP A 651 -6.88 51.37 -9.61
N GLY A 652 -7.35 51.04 -8.40
CA GLY A 652 -8.75 51.20 -8.02
C GLY A 652 -9.60 49.93 -8.20
N PRO A 653 -10.94 50.06 -8.29
CA PRO A 653 -11.84 48.91 -8.27
C PRO A 653 -11.61 47.96 -9.46
N MET A 654 -11.28 46.70 -9.17
CA MET A 654 -11.13 45.65 -10.20
C MET A 654 -11.50 44.29 -9.63
N SER A 655 -12.21 43.49 -10.43
CA SER A 655 -12.47 42.08 -10.13
C SER A 655 -11.43 41.20 -10.80
N PHE A 656 -10.91 40.21 -10.09
CA PHE A 656 -9.86 39.34 -10.58
C PHE A 656 -9.85 38.01 -9.82
N ARG A 657 -9.17 37.02 -10.41
CA ARG A 657 -8.98 35.70 -9.83
C ARG A 657 -7.51 35.48 -9.47
N VAL A 658 -7.28 34.82 -8.34
CA VAL A 658 -5.98 34.30 -7.92
C VAL A 658 -6.09 32.80 -7.71
N THR A 659 -5.18 32.04 -8.32
CA THR A 659 -5.00 30.62 -7.97
C THR A 659 -3.95 30.49 -6.89
N VAL A 660 -4.14 29.58 -5.94
CA VAL A 660 -3.25 29.36 -4.80
C VAL A 660 -2.85 27.89 -4.72
N GLY A 661 -1.59 27.60 -4.41
CA GLY A 661 -1.13 26.23 -4.27
C GLY A 661 0.20 26.11 -3.51
N ALA A 662 0.42 24.93 -2.95
CA ALA A 662 1.66 24.52 -2.30
C ALA A 662 1.83 23.00 -2.38
N CYS A 663 3.02 22.52 -2.04
CA CYS A 663 3.32 21.10 -1.86
C CYS A 663 3.33 20.30 -3.16
N ALA A 664 4.29 20.61 -4.03
CA ALA A 664 4.56 19.91 -5.27
C ALA A 664 5.82 19.03 -5.22
N ARG A 665 5.72 17.78 -5.72
CA ARG A 665 6.85 16.83 -5.73
C ARG A 665 8.04 17.37 -6.52
N VAL A 666 9.23 16.82 -6.27
CA VAL A 666 10.45 17.25 -6.97
C VAL A 666 10.32 17.01 -8.47
N GLY A 667 10.29 18.10 -9.25
CA GLY A 667 10.09 18.01 -10.69
C GLY A 667 8.70 17.49 -11.06
N SER A 668 7.67 17.86 -10.31
CA SER A 668 6.30 17.51 -10.59
C SER A 668 5.86 17.92 -12.00
N ASN A 669 5.01 17.10 -12.61
CA ASN A 669 4.35 17.40 -13.87
C ASN A 669 2.86 17.01 -13.79
N GLY A 670 2.24 17.07 -12.61
CA GLY A 670 0.84 16.67 -12.42
C GLY A 670 -0.19 17.48 -13.23
N ALA A 671 -1.33 16.87 -13.57
CA ALA A 671 -2.44 17.54 -14.26
C ALA A 671 -3.06 18.69 -13.45
N VAL A 672 -2.74 18.81 -12.15
CA VAL A 672 -3.11 20.00 -11.35
C VAL A 672 -2.55 21.30 -11.94
N PHE A 673 -1.40 21.29 -12.62
CA PHE A 673 -0.85 22.49 -13.27
C PHE A 673 -1.66 22.88 -14.51
N ASP A 674 -2.22 21.90 -15.24
CA ASP A 674 -3.16 22.18 -16.33
C ASP A 674 -4.44 22.81 -15.78
N ALA A 675 -4.94 22.30 -14.64
CA ALA A 675 -6.12 22.85 -13.97
C ALA A 675 -5.88 24.29 -13.49
N LEU A 676 -4.74 24.57 -12.85
CA LEU A 676 -4.34 25.92 -12.44
C LEU A 676 -4.25 26.88 -13.63
N ALA A 677 -3.67 26.44 -14.75
CA ALA A 677 -3.59 27.24 -15.96
C ALA A 677 -4.99 27.50 -16.58
N ALA A 678 -5.89 26.51 -16.51
CA ALA A 678 -7.25 26.61 -17.03
C ALA A 678 -8.14 27.59 -16.26
N GLU A 679 -7.79 27.93 -15.01
CA GLU A 679 -8.55 28.93 -14.22
C GLU A 679 -8.42 30.36 -14.76
N GLN A 680 -7.43 30.64 -15.62
CA GLN A 680 -7.15 31.97 -16.19
C GLN A 680 -7.00 33.06 -15.10
N ALA A 681 -6.32 32.72 -14.01
CA ALA A 681 -6.06 33.66 -12.92
C ALA A 681 -5.19 34.84 -13.38
N LEU A 682 -5.37 36.00 -12.75
CA LEU A 682 -4.52 37.17 -12.95
C LEU A 682 -3.07 36.87 -12.56
N PHE A 683 -2.89 36.10 -11.48
CA PHE A 683 -1.61 35.57 -11.03
C PHE A 683 -1.79 34.30 -10.20
N TYR A 684 -0.72 33.53 -10.05
CA TYR A 684 -0.61 32.36 -9.19
C TYR A 684 0.15 32.72 -7.90
N LEU A 685 -0.43 32.40 -6.75
CA LEU A 685 0.17 32.58 -5.44
C LEU A 685 0.69 31.23 -4.93
N ALA A 686 2.01 31.08 -4.92
CA ALA A 686 2.70 29.90 -4.40
C ALA A 686 3.07 30.12 -2.93
N LEU A 687 2.60 29.24 -2.06
CA LEU A 687 2.80 29.31 -0.60
C LEU A 687 3.79 28.24 -0.12
N GLY A 688 4.91 28.16 -0.83
CA GLY A 688 5.99 27.23 -0.52
C GLY A 688 5.76 25.80 -1.01
N ASP A 689 6.74 24.96 -0.68
CA ASP A 689 6.96 23.63 -1.22
C ASP A 689 6.75 23.53 -2.74
N LEU A 690 7.37 24.42 -3.52
CA LEU A 690 7.42 24.28 -4.98
C LEU A 690 8.15 22.99 -5.38
N HIS A 691 9.08 22.52 -4.56
CA HIS A 691 9.74 21.24 -4.67
C HIS A 691 10.11 20.65 -3.29
N TYR A 692 10.22 19.32 -3.21
CA TYR A 692 10.64 18.60 -1.98
C TYR A 692 12.15 18.34 -1.91
N ALA A 693 13.01 19.20 -2.50
CA ALA A 693 14.41 18.84 -2.73
C ALA A 693 15.26 18.71 -1.44
N ASN A 694 14.83 19.28 -0.31
CA ASN A 694 15.44 19.09 1.01
C ASN A 694 16.95 19.36 1.04
N ILE A 695 17.35 20.55 0.60
CA ILE A 695 18.75 20.85 0.26
C ILE A 695 19.53 21.28 1.51
N GLU A 696 20.52 20.47 1.91
CA GLU A 696 21.46 20.77 3.01
C GLU A 696 22.70 21.58 2.58
N SER A 697 22.89 21.82 1.29
CA SER A 697 24.12 22.43 0.77
C SER A 697 24.29 23.88 1.20
N THR A 698 25.51 24.23 1.60
CA THR A 698 25.92 25.63 1.88
C THR A 698 26.26 26.42 0.61
N THR A 699 26.17 25.80 -0.57
CA THR A 699 26.45 26.43 -1.86
C THR A 699 25.15 26.64 -2.66
N PRO A 700 25.00 27.71 -3.45
CA PRO A 700 23.77 27.95 -4.22
C PRO A 700 23.45 26.93 -5.33
N ALA A 701 24.46 26.21 -5.84
CA ALA A 701 24.33 25.39 -7.05
C ALA A 701 23.22 24.32 -6.98
N PRO A 702 23.04 23.57 -5.88
CA PRO A 702 21.93 22.61 -5.76
C PRO A 702 20.55 23.27 -5.77
N PHE A 703 20.40 24.46 -5.19
CA PHE A 703 19.14 25.22 -5.24
C PHE A 703 18.80 25.65 -6.67
N PHE A 704 19.78 26.15 -7.43
CA PHE A 704 19.60 26.44 -8.86
C PHE A 704 19.19 25.19 -9.65
N ALA A 705 19.78 24.04 -9.37
CA ALA A 705 19.41 22.78 -10.03
C ALA A 705 17.98 22.32 -9.71
N ALA A 706 17.47 22.64 -8.51
CA ALA A 706 16.09 22.36 -8.15
C ALA A 706 15.11 23.26 -8.92
N TYR A 707 15.40 24.56 -9.04
CA TYR A 707 14.66 25.46 -9.93
C TYR A 707 14.71 25.03 -11.40
N ASP A 708 15.87 24.59 -11.90
CA ASP A 708 15.98 24.06 -13.27
C ASP A 708 15.06 22.87 -13.48
N ARG A 709 15.05 21.93 -12.52
CA ARG A 709 14.21 20.73 -12.59
C ARG A 709 12.72 21.08 -12.53
N LEU A 710 12.34 22.09 -11.75
CA LEU A 710 10.96 22.60 -11.63
C LEU A 710 10.51 23.25 -12.94
N LEU A 711 11.25 24.27 -13.40
CA LEU A 711 10.87 25.18 -14.48
C LEU A 711 11.02 24.58 -15.89
N THR A 712 11.58 23.38 -15.99
CA THR A 712 11.67 22.61 -17.25
C THR A 712 10.55 21.58 -17.41
N ARG A 713 9.75 21.29 -16.37
CA ARG A 713 8.63 20.33 -16.49
C ARG A 713 7.50 20.93 -17.33
N PRO A 714 6.95 20.20 -18.32
CA PRO A 714 5.98 20.76 -19.26
C PRO A 714 4.79 21.49 -18.60
N GLY A 715 4.11 20.86 -17.63
CA GLY A 715 2.95 21.44 -16.95
C GLY A 715 3.30 22.71 -16.17
N GLN A 716 4.37 22.65 -15.38
CA GLN A 716 4.84 23.79 -14.59
C GLN A 716 5.35 24.94 -15.46
N ALA A 717 6.18 24.62 -16.46
CA ALA A 717 6.69 25.59 -17.42
C ALA A 717 5.57 26.28 -18.20
N ALA A 718 4.48 25.56 -18.52
CA ALA A 718 3.32 26.15 -19.17
C ALA A 718 2.58 27.12 -18.25
N LEU A 719 2.35 26.74 -16.98
CA LEU A 719 1.73 27.58 -15.97
C LEU A 719 2.54 28.86 -15.75
N TYR A 720 3.81 28.76 -15.36
CA TYR A 720 4.61 29.92 -14.94
C TYR A 720 5.00 30.87 -16.07
N ARG A 721 4.91 30.43 -17.33
CA ARG A 721 5.07 31.30 -18.52
C ARG A 721 3.83 32.16 -18.78
N SER A 722 2.64 31.76 -18.33
CA SER A 722 1.38 32.43 -18.69
C SER A 722 0.57 32.93 -17.50
N ASN A 723 0.93 32.54 -16.27
CA ASN A 723 0.40 33.08 -15.03
C ASN A 723 1.57 33.66 -14.24
N PRO A 724 1.64 35.01 -14.10
CA PRO A 724 2.60 35.65 -13.21
C PRO A 724 2.56 35.02 -11.82
N ILE A 725 3.71 34.79 -11.20
CA ILE A 725 3.82 34.17 -9.87
C ILE A 725 4.09 35.24 -8.79
N ALA A 726 3.43 35.10 -7.65
CA ALA A 726 3.85 35.65 -6.37
C ALA A 726 4.22 34.45 -5.49
N TYR A 727 5.45 34.42 -4.96
CA TYR A 727 6.01 33.24 -4.32
C TYR A 727 6.75 33.60 -3.03
N VAL A 728 6.51 32.80 -1.99
CA VAL A 728 7.34 32.67 -0.80
C VAL A 728 7.62 31.19 -0.56
N TRP A 729 8.81 30.85 -0.07
CA TRP A 729 9.21 29.47 0.20
C TRP A 729 8.49 28.89 1.42
N ASP A 730 8.56 27.57 1.57
CA ASP A 730 8.44 26.86 2.84
C ASP A 730 9.71 26.04 3.08
N ASP A 731 9.74 25.17 4.11
CA ASP A 731 10.95 24.45 4.52
C ASP A 731 11.61 23.67 3.38
N HIS A 732 10.83 22.96 2.56
CA HIS A 732 11.41 22.08 1.53
C HIS A 732 12.07 22.80 0.33
N ASP A 733 11.69 24.06 0.09
CA ASP A 733 12.37 24.93 -0.88
C ASP A 733 13.54 25.69 -0.23
N TYR A 734 13.38 26.03 1.05
CA TYR A 734 14.34 26.82 1.81
C TYR A 734 15.56 26.01 2.24
N GLY A 735 15.38 24.75 2.67
CA GLY A 735 16.41 23.91 3.23
C GLY A 735 15.94 22.45 3.42
N PRO A 736 16.45 21.76 4.45
CA PRO A 736 15.94 20.44 4.87
C PRO A 736 14.49 20.49 5.39
N ASN A 737 13.90 19.32 5.65
CA ASN A 737 12.58 19.23 6.28
C ASN A 737 12.59 19.91 7.67
N ASP A 738 11.54 20.66 8.00
CA ASP A 738 11.39 21.46 9.22
C ASP A 738 12.52 22.50 9.41
N ALA A 739 13.13 23.00 8.33
CA ALA A 739 14.27 23.90 8.41
C ALA A 739 13.89 25.33 8.81
N GLY A 740 14.47 25.80 9.91
CA GLY A 740 14.40 27.19 10.37
C GLY A 740 15.68 28.02 10.16
N ALA A 741 15.89 29.04 10.99
CA ALA A 741 17.04 29.95 10.92
C ALA A 741 18.41 29.27 11.04
N ALA A 742 18.46 28.06 11.62
CA ALA A 742 19.68 27.26 11.78
C ALA A 742 20.06 26.44 10.52
N ALA A 743 19.27 26.52 9.45
CA ALA A 743 19.53 25.76 8.23
C ALA A 743 20.92 26.09 7.64
N PRO A 744 21.74 25.07 7.30
CA PRO A 744 23.10 25.27 6.81
C PRO A 744 23.13 26.06 5.49
N GLY A 745 22.12 25.86 4.64
CA GLY A 745 21.99 26.48 3.32
C GLY A 745 21.30 27.85 3.28
N ARG A 746 21.02 28.51 4.42
CA ARG A 746 20.21 29.76 4.47
C ARG A 746 20.61 30.81 3.43
N GLU A 747 21.88 31.21 3.41
CA GLU A 747 22.38 32.23 2.47
C GLU A 747 22.39 31.74 1.02
N ALA A 748 22.67 30.46 0.81
CA ALA A 748 22.65 29.83 -0.51
C ALA A 748 21.24 29.79 -1.10
N SER A 749 20.26 29.42 -0.29
CA SER A 749 18.83 29.41 -0.63
C SER A 749 18.33 30.82 -0.97
N ARG A 750 18.65 31.80 -0.12
CA ARG A 750 18.32 33.21 -0.36
C ARG A 750 18.93 33.74 -1.67
N THR A 751 20.19 33.39 -1.95
CA THR A 751 20.88 33.78 -3.19
C THR A 751 20.17 33.19 -4.41
N ALA A 752 19.82 31.90 -4.37
CA ALA A 752 19.13 31.23 -5.46
C ALA A 752 17.72 31.78 -5.68
N PHE A 753 16.96 32.01 -4.61
CA PHE A 753 15.64 32.65 -4.66
C PHE A 753 15.74 34.06 -5.26
N GLY A 754 16.62 34.90 -4.71
CA GLY A 754 16.81 36.28 -5.14
C GLY A 754 17.35 36.44 -6.56
N THR A 755 17.95 35.38 -7.13
CA THR A 755 18.42 35.34 -8.54
C THR A 755 17.36 34.80 -9.49
N THR A 756 16.61 33.78 -9.07
CA THR A 756 15.74 32.99 -9.97
C THR A 756 14.29 33.50 -9.99
N VAL A 757 13.76 33.90 -8.85
CA VAL A 757 12.33 34.22 -8.69
C VAL A 757 12.05 35.64 -9.17
N PRO A 758 11.04 35.89 -10.02
CA PRO A 758 10.56 37.24 -10.33
C PRO A 758 9.74 37.80 -9.15
N HIS A 759 10.41 38.07 -8.02
CA HIS A 759 9.81 38.45 -6.75
C HIS A 759 9.53 39.96 -6.65
N TYR A 760 8.60 40.34 -5.77
CA TYR A 760 8.46 41.73 -5.33
C TYR A 760 9.61 42.13 -4.41
N PRO A 761 9.90 43.43 -4.24
CA PRO A 761 10.94 43.88 -3.32
C PRO A 761 10.73 43.30 -1.91
N PHE A 762 11.82 42.80 -1.31
CA PHE A 762 11.79 42.35 0.08
C PHE A 762 11.56 43.54 1.01
N THR A 763 10.71 43.33 2.02
CA THR A 763 10.27 44.41 2.91
C THR A 763 11.08 44.51 4.21
N SER A 764 11.77 43.43 4.60
CA SER A 764 12.70 43.41 5.73
C SER A 764 14.14 43.24 5.28
N ALA A 765 15.08 43.82 6.04
CA ALA A 765 16.51 43.82 5.74
C ALA A 765 17.24 42.57 6.27
N SER A 766 16.65 41.82 7.22
CA SER A 766 17.26 40.70 7.97
C SER A 766 17.37 39.36 7.23
N GLY A 767 17.48 39.38 5.90
CA GLY A 767 17.69 38.16 5.13
C GLY A 767 16.42 37.30 4.95
N THR A 768 15.24 37.81 5.31
CA THR A 768 13.92 37.22 5.02
C THR A 768 13.42 37.60 3.62
N VAL A 769 12.58 36.78 3.00
CA VAL A 769 12.01 37.02 1.65
C VAL A 769 10.55 37.49 1.67
N ASN A 770 10.13 38.06 2.79
CA ASN A 770 8.79 38.62 2.98
C ASN A 770 8.53 39.80 2.03
N GLN A 771 7.31 39.83 1.50
CA GLN A 771 6.91 40.70 0.39
C GLN A 771 5.55 41.32 0.68
N ALA A 772 5.30 42.51 0.15
CA ALA A 772 3.94 43.05 0.10
C ALA A 772 3.72 43.84 -1.18
N PHE A 773 2.53 43.69 -1.77
CA PHE A 773 2.16 44.32 -3.05
C PHE A 773 0.65 44.54 -3.13
N THR A 774 0.23 45.40 -4.05
CA THR A 774 -1.17 45.80 -4.18
C THR A 774 -1.67 45.53 -5.59
N ILE A 775 -2.86 44.94 -5.68
CA ILE A 775 -3.59 44.71 -6.94
C ILE A 775 -4.98 45.33 -6.78
N GLY A 776 -5.29 46.34 -7.61
CA GLY A 776 -6.52 47.12 -7.44
C GLY A 776 -6.57 47.77 -6.07
N ARG A 777 -7.53 47.34 -5.23
CA ARG A 777 -7.69 47.80 -3.83
C ARG A 777 -7.39 46.73 -2.79
N VAL A 778 -6.76 45.62 -3.20
CA VAL A 778 -6.42 44.49 -2.34
C VAL A 778 -4.92 44.48 -2.07
N ARG A 779 -4.55 44.45 -0.78
CA ARG A 779 -3.16 44.29 -0.34
C ARG A 779 -2.85 42.81 -0.16
N PHE A 780 -1.76 42.35 -0.75
CA PHE A 780 -1.18 41.04 -0.50
C PHE A 780 0.04 41.20 0.41
N VAL A 781 0.10 40.42 1.49
CA VAL A 781 1.20 40.39 2.45
C VAL A 781 1.68 38.95 2.55
N LEU A 782 2.95 38.68 2.25
CA LEU A 782 3.55 37.35 2.29
C LEU A 782 4.62 37.29 3.37
N THR A 783 4.50 36.33 4.30
CA THR A 783 5.48 36.09 5.35
C THR A 783 6.46 34.99 4.97
N ASP A 784 7.71 35.16 5.39
CA ASP A 784 8.74 34.13 5.39
C ASP A 784 8.76 33.49 6.78
N ASP A 785 8.13 32.32 6.87
CA ASP A 785 7.91 31.60 8.12
C ASP A 785 9.07 30.65 8.46
N ARG A 786 10.22 30.74 7.78
CA ARG A 786 11.34 29.80 7.93
C ARG A 786 12.67 30.45 8.24
N SER A 787 13.07 31.48 7.49
CA SER A 787 14.47 31.94 7.56
C SER A 787 14.86 32.63 8.86
N ALA A 788 13.87 33.10 9.63
CA ALA A 788 14.04 33.68 10.96
C ALA A 788 13.52 32.78 12.10
N GLU A 789 13.03 31.57 11.76
CA GLU A 789 12.39 30.67 12.70
C GLU A 789 13.42 30.05 13.68
N THR A 790 13.09 30.11 14.95
CA THR A 790 13.87 29.59 16.08
C THR A 790 12.89 28.95 17.06
N GLU A 791 13.38 28.18 18.04
CA GLU A 791 12.54 27.53 19.05
C GLU A 791 11.50 28.46 19.74
N THR A 792 11.73 29.78 19.78
CA THR A 792 10.88 30.74 20.50
C THR A 792 10.20 31.79 19.60
N SER A 793 10.50 31.84 18.31
CA SER A 793 9.97 32.85 17.39
C SER A 793 9.94 32.30 15.97
N MET A 794 8.80 32.44 15.30
CA MET A 794 8.57 32.05 13.91
C MET A 794 9.17 33.10 12.96
N LEU A 795 8.83 34.38 13.18
CA LEU A 795 9.15 35.44 12.24
C LEU A 795 10.44 36.20 12.59
N GLY A 796 10.93 36.06 13.83
CA GLY A 796 11.95 36.94 14.38
C GLY A 796 11.44 38.36 14.61
N THR A 797 12.20 39.15 15.36
CA THR A 797 11.76 40.48 15.85
C THR A 797 11.42 41.48 14.74
N GLU A 798 12.22 41.55 13.67
CA GLU A 798 12.03 42.56 12.62
C GLU A 798 10.79 42.28 11.78
N GLN A 799 10.66 41.05 11.26
CA GLN A 799 9.53 40.67 10.44
C GLN A 799 8.24 40.61 11.25
N LEU A 800 8.27 40.18 12.52
CA LEU A 800 7.09 40.23 13.40
C LEU A 800 6.55 41.65 13.52
N ARG A 801 7.44 42.62 13.78
CA ARG A 801 7.07 44.03 13.88
C ARG A 801 6.55 44.57 12.55
N TRP A 802 7.24 44.26 11.46
CA TRP A 802 6.79 44.65 10.13
C TRP A 802 5.41 44.09 9.80
N LEU A 803 5.16 42.81 10.08
CA LEU A 803 3.87 42.17 9.79
C LEU A 803 2.74 42.83 10.57
N THR A 804 2.90 43.05 11.87
CA THR A 804 1.85 43.67 12.68
C THR A 804 1.57 45.10 12.22
N ASP A 805 2.61 45.89 11.95
CA ASP A 805 2.46 47.26 11.43
C ASP A 805 1.79 47.26 10.04
N GLU A 806 2.22 46.36 9.14
CA GLU A 806 1.72 46.23 7.77
C GLU A 806 0.25 45.80 7.72
N LEU A 807 -0.15 44.79 8.51
CA LEU A 807 -1.55 44.34 8.56
C LEU A 807 -2.47 45.43 9.12
N VAL A 808 -2.04 46.12 10.18
CA VAL A 808 -2.82 47.22 10.78
C VAL A 808 -2.92 48.40 9.82
N GLN A 809 -1.83 48.83 9.21
CA GLN A 809 -1.85 49.92 8.23
C GLN A 809 -2.68 49.56 7.00
N SER A 810 -2.53 48.35 6.49
CA SER A 810 -3.23 47.89 5.28
C SER A 810 -4.73 47.75 5.52
N SER A 811 -5.15 47.32 6.72
CA SER A 811 -6.57 47.26 7.09
C SER A 811 -7.29 48.61 6.98
N ARG A 812 -6.54 49.71 7.12
CA ARG A 812 -7.07 51.10 7.07
C ARG A 812 -6.98 51.72 5.69
N THR A 813 -6.03 51.28 4.87
CA THR A 813 -5.67 51.91 3.59
C THR A 813 -6.16 51.13 2.37
N HIS A 814 -6.50 49.85 2.54
CA HIS A 814 -6.95 48.96 1.48
C HIS A 814 -8.33 48.39 1.81
N ALA A 815 -9.07 47.99 0.78
CA ALA A 815 -10.40 47.44 0.96
C ALA A 815 -10.36 46.02 1.56
N LEU A 816 -9.38 45.22 1.16
CA LEU A 816 -9.14 43.86 1.64
C LEU A 816 -7.62 43.64 1.79
N VAL A 817 -7.24 42.87 2.81
CA VAL A 817 -5.88 42.37 3.00
C VAL A 817 -5.90 40.85 2.88
N VAL A 818 -5.01 40.31 2.05
CA VAL A 818 -4.78 38.87 1.89
C VAL A 818 -3.40 38.53 2.44
N TRP A 819 -3.34 37.73 3.50
CA TRP A 819 -2.10 37.28 4.11
C TRP A 819 -1.74 35.86 3.67
N GLY A 820 -0.67 35.73 2.87
CA GLY A 820 -0.04 34.46 2.55
C GLY A 820 0.95 34.05 3.63
N ASN A 821 0.72 32.87 4.21
CA ASN A 821 1.46 32.25 5.30
C ASN A 821 1.73 30.80 4.88
N SER A 822 2.97 30.33 4.82
CA SER A 822 3.23 29.01 4.24
C SER A 822 2.67 27.88 5.09
N VAL A 823 2.58 28.07 6.42
CA VAL A 823 2.22 27.05 7.40
C VAL A 823 0.84 27.27 8.05
N PRO A 824 0.19 26.22 8.60
CA PRO A 824 -1.15 26.34 9.16
C PRO A 824 -1.21 27.22 10.41
N TRP A 825 -2.07 28.24 10.38
CA TRP A 825 -2.33 29.13 11.51
C TRP A 825 -3.13 28.48 12.64
N ILE A 826 -4.16 27.70 12.29
CA ILE A 826 -5.12 27.12 13.25
C ILE A 826 -4.55 25.83 13.83
N GLY A 827 -4.46 25.73 15.15
CA GLY A 827 -4.16 24.50 15.88
C GLY A 827 -3.94 24.73 17.37
N ALA A 828 -4.19 23.70 18.18
CA ALA A 828 -3.90 23.73 19.61
C ALA A 828 -2.39 23.96 19.85
N ALA A 829 -2.06 24.76 20.86
CA ALA A 829 -0.66 25.02 21.22
C ALA A 829 0.07 23.71 21.55
N ARG A 830 1.22 23.50 20.90
CA ARG A 830 2.05 22.32 21.02
C ARG A 830 3.52 22.69 20.85
N PRO A 831 4.28 22.87 21.94
CA PRO A 831 5.70 23.17 21.86
C PRO A 831 6.47 22.18 20.97
N GLY A 832 7.34 22.69 20.10
CA GLY A 832 8.11 21.90 19.13
C GLY A 832 7.32 21.37 17.94
N ALA A 833 6.08 21.84 17.72
CA ALA A 833 5.36 21.57 16.47
C ALA A 833 5.89 22.44 15.33
N ASP A 834 6.02 21.85 14.15
CA ASP A 834 6.42 22.52 12.91
C ASP A 834 5.26 23.39 12.37
N GLY A 835 5.22 24.66 12.75
CA GLY A 835 4.19 25.64 12.38
C GLY A 835 3.66 26.46 13.57
N TRP A 836 2.63 27.27 13.36
CA TRP A 836 2.17 28.26 14.36
C TRP A 836 1.70 27.66 15.70
N ALA A 837 1.34 26.38 15.75
CA ALA A 837 1.05 25.67 16.99
C ALA A 837 2.28 25.59 17.93
N GLY A 838 3.50 25.56 17.38
CA GLY A 838 4.76 25.60 18.11
C GLY A 838 5.08 26.98 18.71
N HIS A 839 4.55 28.05 18.12
CA HIS A 839 4.87 29.44 18.46
C HIS A 839 3.63 30.19 18.96
N ALA A 840 2.85 29.56 19.84
CA ALA A 840 1.57 30.08 20.32
C ALA A 840 1.66 31.50 20.93
N ASP A 841 2.74 31.82 21.63
CA ASP A 841 2.95 33.15 22.23
C ASP A 841 3.17 34.25 21.19
N GLU A 842 3.86 33.94 20.08
CA GLU A 842 4.01 34.88 18.96
C GLU A 842 2.72 35.00 18.14
N ARG A 843 2.03 33.87 17.93
CA ARG A 843 0.68 33.83 17.33
C ARG A 843 -0.31 34.73 18.09
N GLN A 844 -0.33 34.62 19.42
CA GLN A 844 -1.18 35.43 20.28
C GLN A 844 -0.82 36.92 20.17
N ARG A 845 0.47 37.29 20.13
CA ARG A 845 0.90 38.70 19.97
C ARG A 845 0.40 39.32 18.66
N ILE A 846 0.43 38.56 17.56
CA ILE A 846 -0.14 39.00 16.28
C ILE A 846 -1.66 39.15 16.40
N ALA A 847 -2.35 38.15 16.95
CA ALA A 847 -3.80 38.19 17.12
C ALA A 847 -4.25 39.36 18.03
N ASP A 848 -3.53 39.62 19.12
CA ASP A 848 -3.76 40.76 20.03
C ASP A 848 -3.59 42.11 19.30
N ALA A 849 -2.59 42.24 18.42
CA ALA A 849 -2.39 43.44 17.62
C ALA A 849 -3.56 43.67 16.63
N LEU A 850 -4.04 42.59 15.99
CA LEU A 850 -5.20 42.64 15.09
C LEU A 850 -6.49 43.00 15.85
N ALA A 851 -6.71 42.42 17.04
CA ALA A 851 -7.83 42.72 17.92
C ALA A 851 -7.82 44.20 18.35
N ALA A 852 -6.67 44.67 18.86
CA ALA A 852 -6.50 46.03 19.33
C ALA A 852 -6.71 47.08 18.23
N ALA A 853 -6.35 46.76 16.99
CA ALA A 853 -6.57 47.61 15.83
C ALA A 853 -7.96 47.44 15.18
N ASN A 854 -8.78 46.49 15.67
CA ASN A 854 -10.07 46.12 15.10
C ASN A 854 -9.99 45.84 13.58
N VAL A 855 -9.03 44.99 13.18
CA VAL A 855 -8.87 44.56 11.80
C VAL A 855 -10.04 43.65 11.41
N ARG A 856 -10.82 44.04 10.38
CA ARG A 856 -12.06 43.36 9.96
C ARG A 856 -12.12 43.09 8.45
N ASN A 857 -11.00 43.18 7.76
CA ASN A 857 -10.91 43.03 6.31
C ASN A 857 -9.69 42.18 5.91
N LEU A 858 -9.45 41.13 6.69
CA LEU A 858 -8.33 40.21 6.52
C LEU A 858 -8.85 38.84 6.07
N VAL A 859 -8.16 38.23 5.12
CA VAL A 859 -8.24 36.81 4.79
C VAL A 859 -6.83 36.26 4.77
N SER A 860 -6.62 35.03 5.21
CA SER A 860 -5.34 34.36 5.06
C SER A 860 -5.44 33.12 4.16
N VAL A 861 -4.33 32.80 3.50
CA VAL A 861 -4.18 31.61 2.65
C VAL A 861 -2.92 30.86 3.08
N GLY A 862 -3.01 29.54 3.12
CA GLY A 862 -1.93 28.66 3.62
C GLY A 862 -1.63 27.44 2.76
N GLY A 863 -0.40 26.92 2.93
CA GLY A 863 0.13 25.70 2.30
C GLY A 863 0.30 24.56 3.32
N ASP A 864 1.37 23.77 3.15
CA ASP A 864 1.94 22.77 4.08
C ASP A 864 1.04 21.58 4.53
N ALA A 865 -0.23 21.81 4.86
CA ALA A 865 -1.13 20.85 5.49
C ALA A 865 -1.54 19.65 4.61
N HIS A 866 -1.11 19.59 3.34
CA HIS A 866 -1.50 18.60 2.31
C HIS A 866 -3.02 18.34 2.24
N MET A 867 -3.78 19.40 2.48
CA MET A 867 -5.23 19.40 2.41
C MET A 867 -5.77 20.73 1.92
N VAL A 868 -6.97 20.65 1.38
CA VAL A 868 -7.85 21.79 1.23
C VAL A 868 -8.71 21.87 2.49
N ALA A 869 -8.78 23.05 3.09
CA ALA A 869 -9.66 23.34 4.21
C ALA A 869 -10.02 24.82 4.22
N ILE A 870 -11.21 25.16 4.69
CA ILE A 870 -11.61 26.55 4.91
C ILE A 870 -12.08 26.70 6.35
N ASP A 871 -11.60 27.77 6.99
CA ASP A 871 -12.21 28.29 8.20
C ASP A 871 -12.83 29.67 7.88
N ASP A 872 -14.04 29.90 8.36
CA ASP A 872 -14.81 31.13 8.23
C ASP A 872 -14.34 32.24 9.19
N GLY A 873 -13.36 31.95 10.04
CA GLY A 873 -12.82 32.82 11.08
C GLY A 873 -13.30 32.47 12.49
N THR A 874 -14.13 31.43 12.63
CA THR A 874 -14.59 30.96 13.96
C THR A 874 -13.48 30.33 14.79
N ASN A 875 -12.44 29.76 14.17
CA ASN A 875 -11.37 29.04 14.86
C ASN A 875 -9.99 29.69 14.71
N SER A 876 -9.91 30.86 14.07
CA SER A 876 -8.65 31.55 13.80
C SER A 876 -8.28 32.63 14.84
N ASP A 877 -9.17 32.91 15.79
CA ASP A 877 -8.93 33.93 16.82
C ASP A 877 -8.11 33.38 18.00
N TYR A 878 -6.89 33.89 18.13
CA TYR A 878 -6.00 33.58 19.25
C TYR A 878 -5.73 34.80 20.15
N SER A 879 -6.52 35.87 20.00
CA SER A 879 -6.36 37.07 20.82
C SER A 879 -6.88 36.83 22.24
N SER A 880 -6.26 37.50 23.21
CA SER A 880 -6.66 37.49 24.62
C SER A 880 -8.00 38.19 24.88
N GLN A 881 -8.41 39.08 23.96
CA GLN A 881 -9.65 39.87 24.08
C GLN A 881 -10.80 39.32 23.23
N GLY A 882 -10.50 38.43 22.28
CA GLY A 882 -11.44 37.98 21.25
C GLY A 882 -11.75 39.05 20.19
N GLY A 883 -12.41 38.63 19.12
CA GLY A 883 -12.84 39.49 18.01
C GLY A 883 -11.82 39.67 16.88
N ALA A 884 -10.73 38.89 16.86
CA ALA A 884 -9.69 38.92 15.82
C ALA A 884 -9.74 37.71 14.85
N GLY A 885 -10.87 37.01 14.78
CA GLY A 885 -11.10 35.96 13.79
C GLY A 885 -11.12 36.49 12.35
N PHE A 886 -10.57 35.74 11.41
CA PHE A 886 -10.50 36.04 9.98
C PHE A 886 -10.54 34.75 9.15
N PRO A 887 -11.16 34.75 7.95
CA PRO A 887 -11.25 33.55 7.13
C PRO A 887 -9.88 33.05 6.66
N ILE A 888 -9.72 31.73 6.58
CA ILE A 888 -8.50 31.04 6.15
C ILE A 888 -8.82 30.01 5.06
N LEU A 889 -8.03 29.98 3.99
CA LEU A 889 -8.03 28.88 3.01
C LEU A 889 -6.68 28.14 3.03
N GLN A 890 -6.69 26.87 3.41
CA GLN A 890 -5.57 25.95 3.16
C GLN A 890 -5.69 25.39 1.74
N ALA A 891 -4.62 25.48 0.95
CA ALA A 891 -4.60 25.23 -0.49
C ALA A 891 -3.53 24.21 -0.90
N ALA A 892 -3.51 23.06 -0.24
CA ALA A 892 -2.58 21.96 -0.51
C ALA A 892 -3.31 20.61 -0.69
N SER A 893 -2.66 19.53 -1.12
CA SER A 893 -1.37 19.51 -1.81
C SER A 893 -1.59 19.50 -3.32
N LEU A 894 -0.73 20.20 -4.05
CA LEU A 894 -0.69 20.13 -5.50
C LEU A 894 -0.56 18.68 -5.94
N ASP A 895 0.42 17.94 -5.42
CA ASP A 895 0.62 16.55 -5.83
C ASP A 895 1.25 15.62 -4.79
N ARG A 896 1.51 16.11 -3.57
CA ARG A 896 1.89 15.25 -2.43
C ARG A 896 0.73 14.40 -1.91
N PRO A 897 0.99 13.25 -1.26
CA PRO A 897 -0.04 12.50 -0.53
C PRO A 897 -0.75 13.36 0.52
N GLY A 898 -1.96 12.97 0.93
CA GLY A 898 -2.78 13.77 1.84
C GLY A 898 -2.35 13.66 3.30
N SER A 899 -2.39 14.77 4.01
CA SER A 899 -2.29 14.85 5.47
C SER A 899 -3.29 15.87 6.00
N VAL A 900 -3.44 15.97 7.32
CA VAL A 900 -4.30 16.98 7.97
C VAL A 900 -3.49 17.63 9.07
N LYS A 901 -3.24 18.93 8.94
CA LYS A 901 -2.54 19.73 9.96
C LYS A 901 -3.47 20.81 10.53
N GLY A 902 -3.41 20.99 11.83
CA GLY A 902 -4.18 22.02 12.53
C GLY A 902 -5.66 21.71 12.71
N GLY A 903 -6.46 22.77 12.80
CA GLY A 903 -7.91 22.72 12.97
C GLY A 903 -8.41 22.92 14.40
N PRO A 904 -9.74 22.90 14.61
CA PRO A 904 -10.79 22.57 13.63
C PRO A 904 -10.96 23.63 12.51
N TYR A 905 -11.52 23.22 11.37
CA TYR A 905 -11.87 24.08 10.24
C TYR A 905 -13.37 23.99 10.00
N SER A 906 -14.08 25.12 9.96
CA SER A 906 -15.56 25.13 9.91
C SER A 906 -16.16 24.49 8.66
N GLU A 907 -15.48 24.57 7.51
CA GLU A 907 -15.96 23.97 6.25
C GLU A 907 -15.38 22.56 5.99
N GLY A 908 -14.76 21.95 7.01
CA GLY A 908 -14.16 20.62 6.95
C GLY A 908 -12.76 20.58 6.32
N THR A 909 -12.17 19.38 6.33
CA THR A 909 -10.83 19.12 5.82
C THR A 909 -10.85 18.06 4.73
N PHE A 910 -10.11 18.31 3.67
CA PHE A 910 -10.03 17.46 2.51
C PHE A 910 -8.55 17.13 2.24
N PRO A 911 -8.00 16.02 2.78
CA PRO A 911 -6.61 15.60 2.59
C PRO A 911 -6.37 14.82 1.30
N GLY A 912 -5.31 15.14 0.55
CA GLY A 912 -4.86 14.39 -0.65
C GLY A 912 -4.29 15.29 -1.75
N GLY A 913 -3.59 14.68 -2.70
CA GLY A 913 -2.99 15.42 -3.81
C GLY A 913 -3.96 15.80 -4.93
N GLY A 914 -3.46 16.61 -5.85
CA GLY A 914 -4.21 17.16 -6.97
C GLY A 914 -5.17 18.25 -6.54
N ARG A 915 -4.82 19.08 -5.55
CA ARG A 915 -5.71 20.07 -4.94
C ARG A 915 -5.06 21.44 -4.90
N TYR A 916 -5.90 22.46 -5.04
CA TYR A 916 -5.49 23.85 -5.09
C TYR A 916 -6.62 24.77 -4.61
N GLY A 917 -6.28 26.01 -4.31
CA GLY A 917 -7.21 27.06 -3.91
C GLY A 917 -7.46 28.06 -5.05
N VAL A 918 -8.62 28.70 -5.01
CA VAL A 918 -8.98 29.83 -5.88
C VAL A 918 -9.60 30.93 -5.02
N LEU A 919 -9.12 32.16 -5.21
CA LEU A 919 -9.71 33.38 -4.66
C LEU A 919 -10.31 34.16 -5.82
N ASP A 920 -11.64 34.25 -5.85
CA ASP A 920 -12.34 35.16 -6.76
C ASP A 920 -12.66 36.46 -6.02
N VAL A 921 -11.94 37.54 -6.37
CA VAL A 921 -12.17 38.88 -5.84
C VAL A 921 -13.14 39.60 -6.76
N THR A 922 -14.29 39.99 -6.20
CA THR A 922 -15.30 40.83 -6.86
C THR A 922 -15.29 42.21 -6.21
N ASP A 923 -14.98 43.22 -6.99
CA ASP A 923 -14.90 44.61 -6.54
C ASP A 923 -15.77 45.51 -7.43
N ASN A 924 -16.81 46.10 -6.83
CA ASN A 924 -17.73 47.03 -7.50
C ASN A 924 -17.48 48.50 -7.12
N GLY A 925 -16.38 48.80 -6.42
CA GLY A 925 -16.04 50.13 -5.91
C GLY A 925 -16.66 50.46 -4.55
N ALA A 926 -17.81 49.90 -4.20
CA ALA A 926 -18.44 50.07 -2.89
C ALA A 926 -18.06 48.96 -1.91
N THR A 927 -18.04 47.72 -2.37
CA THR A 927 -17.78 46.51 -1.57
C THR A 927 -16.74 45.65 -2.27
N VAL A 928 -15.90 44.99 -1.48
CA VAL A 928 -15.03 43.92 -1.97
C VAL A 928 -15.51 42.61 -1.36
N THR A 929 -15.84 41.66 -2.23
CA THR A 929 -16.22 40.30 -1.86
C THR A 929 -15.17 39.35 -2.37
N VAL A 930 -14.68 38.45 -1.51
CA VAL A 930 -13.76 37.39 -1.87
C VAL A 930 -14.45 36.04 -1.66
N THR A 931 -14.51 35.23 -2.71
CA THR A 931 -14.90 33.82 -2.62
C THR A 931 -13.66 32.96 -2.52
N LEU A 932 -13.54 32.20 -1.44
CA LEU A 932 -12.54 31.16 -1.24
C LEU A 932 -13.10 29.85 -1.77
N THR A 933 -12.41 29.19 -2.70
CA THR A 933 -12.82 27.89 -3.23
C THR A 933 -11.66 26.91 -3.20
N GLY A 934 -11.87 25.76 -2.58
CA GLY A 934 -10.96 24.64 -2.64
C GLY A 934 -11.37 23.65 -3.73
N LYS A 935 -10.45 23.31 -4.64
CA LYS A 935 -10.75 22.48 -5.83
C LYS A 935 -9.78 21.33 -5.97
N ARG A 936 -10.21 20.32 -6.73
CA ARG A 936 -9.39 19.24 -7.24
C ARG A 936 -9.04 19.49 -8.72
N TRP A 937 -7.94 18.92 -9.20
CA TRP A 937 -7.44 18.98 -10.58
C TRP A 937 -8.47 18.61 -11.66
N ASP A 938 -9.49 17.81 -11.33
CA ASP A 938 -10.58 17.43 -12.23
C ASP A 938 -11.73 18.47 -12.29
N GLY A 939 -11.56 19.61 -11.61
CA GLY A 939 -12.54 20.69 -11.51
C GLY A 939 -13.56 20.52 -10.38
N THR A 940 -13.53 19.41 -9.63
CA THR A 940 -14.43 19.19 -8.49
C THR A 940 -14.20 20.25 -7.41
N VAL A 941 -15.26 20.97 -7.04
CA VAL A 941 -15.25 21.87 -5.89
C VAL A 941 -15.41 21.04 -4.61
N LEU A 942 -14.45 21.15 -3.70
CA LEU A 942 -14.42 20.42 -2.44
C LEU A 942 -15.10 21.23 -1.32
N THR A 943 -14.82 22.53 -1.27
CA THR A 943 -15.37 23.47 -0.29
C THR A 943 -15.38 24.89 -0.86
N ARG A 944 -16.27 25.74 -0.35
CA ARG A 944 -16.43 27.13 -0.78
C ARG A 944 -16.95 27.98 0.37
N TYR A 945 -16.39 29.18 0.53
CA TYR A 945 -16.83 30.18 1.48
C TYR A 945 -16.77 31.58 0.85
N GLU A 946 -17.70 32.46 1.21
CA GLU A 946 -17.75 33.83 0.71
C GLU A 946 -17.62 34.82 1.86
N TYR A 947 -16.74 35.80 1.69
CA TYR A 947 -16.48 36.85 2.67
C TYR A 947 -16.59 38.23 2.02
N SER A 948 -17.44 39.08 2.58
CA SER A 948 -17.69 40.43 2.05
C SER A 948 -17.26 41.49 3.07
N VAL A 949 -16.44 42.43 2.61
CA VAL A 949 -16.01 43.58 3.40
C VAL A 949 -16.82 44.81 2.96
N PRO A 950 -17.68 45.38 3.85
CA PRO A 950 -18.37 46.62 3.57
C PRO A 950 -17.40 47.81 3.58
N ARG A 951 -17.76 48.89 2.86
CA ARG A 951 -16.96 50.12 2.80
C ARG A 951 -16.63 50.64 4.21
N VAL A 952 -15.36 50.91 4.48
CA VAL A 952 -14.94 51.67 5.67
C VAL A 952 -15.57 53.07 5.57
N GLN A 953 -16.58 53.36 6.39
CA GLN A 953 -17.06 54.73 6.58
C GLN A 953 -16.04 55.48 7.44
N GLY A 954 -15.27 56.39 6.85
CA GLY A 954 -14.50 57.40 7.60
C GLY A 954 -12.96 57.38 7.49
N GLY A 955 -12.37 57.04 6.33
CA GLY A 955 -11.00 57.46 5.99
C GLY A 955 -11.03 58.60 4.96
N PRO A 956 -10.11 59.59 5.03
CA PRO A 956 -10.15 60.81 4.22
C PRO A 956 -10.18 60.56 2.70
#